data_AF-F9F8U1-F1
#
_entry.id   AF-F9F8U1-F1
#
_cell.length_a   1.000
_cell.length_b   1.000
_cell.length_c   1.000
_cell.angle_alpha   90.00
_cell.angle_beta   90.00
_cell.angle_gamma   90.00
#
_symmetry.space_group_name_H-M   'P 1'
#
loop_
_entity.id
_entity.type
_entity.pdbx_description
1 polymer ?
#
loop_
_entity_poly.entity_id
_entity_poly.type
_entity_poly.pdbx_seq_one_letter_code
_entity_poly.pdbx_strand_id
1 'polypeptide(L)'
;MIHPTKEVFIAVIGAGGVGSVFLQQLAYVASRPRSPGIRLIYVAIIDKALYHADYQHIEISTALSALEAKGGPLPSISQTVEYLSRAPGKVIVVDNTSSQQIAEAYPQFLRHGFSVVTPNKKGFSGSWSLWQEIFDAEGTDGSMVYHECSVGAALPIIGPLKRLVETGDEIIRVEGVFSGTMSYLFNNFAPTQGSGGKWSDEVKKAKQLGYTEPDPRDDLNGLDVARKVTIVARLAGLAIESPTSFPVQSLVPKELEGVTSSKEFLERLSEFDAQMEEHKATAAKDGKVVRFVGHVDVASKQAKVGLECFEKSHPIASLKGSDNIISIYTKRYGDLPLIVQGAGAGAAVTAMGVLGDVLKVLERIRPPEATLKFSVFVMDDWTTRKISQVTVSIAHIKRLKRSRSMRIPPQNLLEIDPPCQPRAVGRNRAGLKKEIFRCGARPWFDIRAQITQAQMTIEHSTLKILEQNHQYRLIDNINKMGADSNGGETDKFVLTAEALHKALPKFHFSTQAVHADDFVSPHRAIAPAMHPAVNYRYTRDPDQLVEMENDDPNAPFDSHVYSRYTAPNSNRFEIVLKTLFGYSTVTYASGLAAFNSMLILVNPKKIFITDGYHGVHGIIDIMHKLNGLKKLSLDDIDQAGPGDMIHVETPLNPTGEARNLAFFREKARAAGAILTVDSTLAPPPLQDPIQLGADLVMHSGTKYIGGHSDMLCGIVVIHPDRAQEGWEKTLREERQVLGNVMGSLEGWLGIRSLRTLFLRVTQQSRNVQGVVAWLHKGLEDQSSVIGRTVTKVTHSSIQKDALDEGWLQKQMPGGHGSLFSIWLKSREFAKRLPSKLYIFQHAASLGGVESLCEWRAMSSEDEDPLLLRFSLGVEDLEDLKADLLQGLEALLAEDS
;
A
#
# COMPACT_ATOMS: atom_id res chain seq x y z
N MET A 1 21.78 -29.12 18.83
CA MET A 1 22.83 -28.19 18.36
C MET A 1 22.25 -27.38 17.22
N ILE A 2 22.04 -26.08 17.43
CA ILE A 2 21.74 -25.13 16.35
C ILE A 2 23.04 -25.02 15.56
N HIS A 3 23.06 -25.43 14.29
CA HIS A 3 24.19 -25.07 13.44
C HIS A 3 24.20 -23.54 13.36
N PRO A 4 25.31 -22.86 13.71
CA PRO A 4 25.38 -21.42 13.56
C PRO A 4 25.10 -21.08 12.09
N THR A 5 24.16 -20.17 11.85
CA THR A 5 23.99 -19.52 10.56
C THR A 5 25.37 -19.05 10.12
N LYS A 6 25.92 -19.61 9.03
CA LYS A 6 27.24 -19.23 8.53
C LYS A 6 27.23 -17.72 8.27
N GLU A 7 28.03 -16.98 9.02
CA GLU A 7 28.20 -15.54 8.83
C GLU A 7 28.76 -15.27 7.42
N VAL A 8 28.24 -14.24 6.76
CA VAL A 8 28.72 -13.77 5.45
C VAL A 8 29.48 -12.47 5.66
N PHE A 9 30.67 -12.41 5.07
CA PHE A 9 31.63 -11.34 5.26
C PHE A 9 31.49 -10.31 4.14
N ILE A 10 31.45 -9.03 4.49
CA ILE A 10 31.32 -7.93 3.53
C ILE A 10 32.59 -7.10 3.52
N ALA A 11 33.11 -6.84 2.33
CA ALA A 11 34.20 -5.92 2.07
C ALA A 11 33.70 -4.78 1.17
N VAL A 12 33.72 -3.54 1.66
CA VAL A 12 33.24 -2.36 0.93
C VAL A 12 34.44 -1.57 0.40
N ILE A 13 34.54 -1.46 -0.93
CA ILE A 13 35.53 -0.63 -1.61
C ILE A 13 34.80 0.61 -2.14
N GLY A 14 35.27 1.81 -1.78
CA GLY A 14 34.64 3.07 -2.22
C GLY A 14 33.53 3.58 -1.31
N ALA A 15 33.82 3.79 -0.02
CA ALA A 15 32.87 4.30 0.97
C ALA A 15 32.59 5.84 0.88
N GLY A 16 32.66 6.42 -0.33
CA GLY A 16 32.41 7.83 -0.62
C GLY A 16 30.92 8.12 -0.92
N GLY A 17 30.61 8.81 -2.02
CA GLY A 17 29.24 9.25 -2.36
C GLY A 17 28.18 8.14 -2.28
N VAL A 18 28.27 7.10 -3.11
CA VAL A 18 27.33 5.96 -3.07
C VAL A 18 27.61 5.04 -1.89
N GLY A 19 28.88 4.73 -1.63
CA GLY A 19 29.27 3.76 -0.60
C GLY A 19 28.93 4.17 0.84
N SER A 20 28.91 5.47 1.15
CA SER A 20 28.48 5.97 2.46
C SER A 20 26.99 5.73 2.70
N VAL A 21 26.15 5.99 1.69
CA VAL A 21 24.71 5.72 1.76
C VAL A 21 24.44 4.22 1.77
N PHE A 22 25.22 3.43 1.02
CA PHE A 22 25.17 1.97 1.09
C PHE A 22 25.44 1.46 2.51
N LEU A 23 26.46 1.96 3.21
CA LEU A 23 26.74 1.58 4.60
C LEU A 23 25.58 1.92 5.55
N GLN A 24 24.94 3.08 5.38
CA GLN A 24 23.75 3.45 6.15
C GLN A 24 22.59 2.46 5.94
N GLN A 25 22.31 2.10 4.67
CA GLN A 25 21.26 1.15 4.35
C GLN A 25 21.61 -0.28 4.79
N LEU A 26 22.89 -0.67 4.71
CA LEU A 26 23.39 -1.95 5.20
C LEU A 26 23.24 -2.07 6.72
N ALA A 27 23.49 -0.99 7.48
CA ALA A 27 23.27 -0.95 8.93
C ALA A 27 21.78 -1.17 9.29
N TYR A 28 20.86 -0.60 8.50
CA TYR A 28 19.43 -0.86 8.66
C TYR A 28 19.09 -2.33 8.43
N VAL A 29 19.65 -2.97 7.39
CA VAL A 29 19.43 -4.41 7.14
C VAL A 29 20.04 -5.28 8.24
N ALA A 30 21.25 -4.94 8.69
CA ALA A 30 21.96 -5.69 9.72
C ALA A 30 21.27 -5.65 11.10
N SER A 31 20.51 -4.58 11.40
CA SER A 31 19.80 -4.40 12.68
C SER A 31 18.41 -5.06 12.74
N ARG A 32 17.92 -5.67 11.66
CA ARG A 32 16.59 -6.32 11.65
C ARG A 32 16.55 -7.59 12.53
N PRO A 33 15.41 -7.94 13.17
CA PRO A 33 15.28 -9.12 14.02
C PRO A 33 15.60 -10.48 13.35
N ARG A 34 15.47 -10.56 12.02
CA ARG A 34 15.89 -11.70 11.19
C ARG A 34 17.07 -11.30 10.31
N SER A 35 18.11 -10.77 10.93
CA SER A 35 19.25 -10.19 10.23
C SER A 35 20.03 -11.24 9.43
N PRO A 36 20.48 -10.86 8.22
CA PRO A 36 21.67 -11.28 7.50
C PRO A 36 22.62 -12.39 7.99
N GLY A 37 23.00 -12.36 9.28
CA GLY A 37 24.32 -12.85 9.69
C GLY A 37 25.45 -12.16 8.91
N ILE A 38 25.34 -10.83 8.72
CA ILE A 38 26.29 -10.01 7.96
C ILE A 38 27.39 -9.51 8.89
N ARG A 39 28.65 -9.63 8.47
CA ARG A 39 29.79 -9.05 9.16
C ARG A 39 30.63 -8.20 8.21
N LEU A 40 30.64 -6.89 8.44
CA LEU A 40 31.55 -5.96 7.77
C LEU A 40 32.97 -6.15 8.32
N ILE A 41 33.94 -6.40 7.44
CA ILE A 41 35.35 -6.69 7.82
C ILE A 41 36.39 -5.82 7.11
N TYR A 42 35.99 -5.13 6.05
CA TYR A 42 36.87 -4.26 5.27
C TYR A 42 36.08 -3.07 4.74
N VAL A 43 36.62 -1.87 4.92
CA VAL A 43 36.08 -0.63 4.34
C VAL A 43 37.22 0.21 3.80
N ALA A 44 37.11 0.68 2.55
CA ALA A 44 38.12 1.54 1.94
C ALA A 44 37.51 2.79 1.26
N ILE A 45 38.28 3.87 1.29
CA ILE A 45 38.12 5.06 0.43
C ILE A 45 39.38 5.21 -0.44
N ILE A 46 39.54 6.34 -1.12
CA ILE A 46 40.55 6.51 -2.18
C ILE A 46 42.00 6.28 -1.73
N ASP A 47 42.35 6.57 -0.47
CA ASP A 47 43.72 6.55 0.06
C ASP A 47 43.87 5.76 1.38
N LYS A 48 42.75 5.32 1.97
CA LYS A 48 42.72 4.66 3.28
C LYS A 48 41.86 3.40 3.28
N ALA A 49 42.22 2.45 4.14
CA ALA A 49 41.40 1.28 4.46
C ALA A 49 41.40 0.98 5.96
N LEU A 50 40.29 0.42 6.43
CA LEU A 50 40.11 -0.10 7.79
C LEU A 50 39.73 -1.58 7.68
N TYR A 51 40.54 -2.41 8.33
CA TYR A 51 40.33 -3.85 8.45
C TYR A 51 41.14 -4.37 9.65
N HIS A 52 40.69 -5.49 10.25
CA HIS A 52 41.35 -6.09 11.40
C HIS A 52 41.97 -7.43 11.01
N ALA A 53 43.18 -7.73 11.50
CA ALA A 53 43.91 -8.96 11.16
C ALA A 53 43.16 -10.25 11.55
N ASP A 54 42.29 -10.17 12.57
CA ASP A 54 41.46 -11.25 13.09
C ASP A 54 40.01 -11.21 12.58
N TYR A 55 39.69 -10.35 11.60
CA TYR A 55 38.36 -10.18 11.03
C TYR A 55 37.28 -9.78 12.05
N GLN A 56 37.66 -9.03 13.10
CA GLN A 56 36.71 -8.39 13.99
C GLN A 56 35.69 -7.55 13.21
N HIS A 57 34.44 -7.57 13.67
CA HIS A 57 33.37 -6.83 13.03
C HIS A 57 33.63 -5.32 13.15
N ILE A 58 33.63 -4.63 12.02
CA ILE A 58 33.58 -3.17 11.96
C ILE A 58 32.11 -2.76 12.11
N GLU A 59 31.80 -2.04 13.18
CA GLU A 59 30.44 -1.56 13.45
C GLU A 59 29.93 -0.69 12.28
N ILE A 60 28.94 -1.19 11.55
CA ILE A 60 28.52 -0.64 10.24
C ILE A 60 28.06 0.82 10.38
N SER A 61 27.33 1.12 11.47
CA SER A 61 26.79 2.45 11.76
C SER A 61 27.88 3.52 11.98
N THR A 62 29.09 3.11 12.38
CA THR A 62 30.21 4.02 12.68
C THR A 62 31.43 3.78 11.79
N ALA A 63 31.31 2.95 10.76
CA ALA A 63 32.42 2.47 9.96
C ALA A 63 33.22 3.59 9.27
N LEU A 64 32.54 4.64 8.78
CA LEU A 64 33.19 5.79 8.15
C LEU A 64 34.03 6.60 9.14
N SER A 65 33.44 6.96 10.29
CA SER A 65 34.16 7.68 11.34
C SER A 65 35.33 6.86 11.90
N ALA A 66 35.16 5.54 12.00
CA ALA A 66 36.24 4.64 12.40
C ALA A 66 37.37 4.58 11.35
N LEU A 67 37.02 4.55 10.06
CA LEU A 67 37.99 4.59 8.95
C LEU A 67 38.77 5.92 8.94
N GLU A 68 38.12 7.04 9.18
CA GLU A 68 38.79 8.35 9.24
C GLU A 68 39.77 8.42 10.42
N ALA A 69 39.35 7.94 11.59
CA ALA A 69 40.12 8.03 12.82
C ALA A 69 41.24 6.98 12.94
N LYS A 70 41.03 5.77 12.41
CA LYS A 70 41.90 4.60 12.64
C LYS A 70 42.33 3.88 11.35
N GLY A 71 41.89 4.33 10.19
CA GLY A 71 42.27 3.74 8.90
C GLY A 71 43.75 3.88 8.61
N GLY A 72 44.33 2.81 8.06
CA GLY A 72 45.70 2.79 7.56
C GLY A 72 45.78 3.11 6.07
N PRO A 73 46.98 3.07 5.46
CA PRO A 73 47.15 3.24 4.03
C PRO A 73 46.40 2.17 3.24
N LEU A 74 45.85 2.56 2.08
CA LEU A 74 45.15 1.63 1.18
C LEU A 74 46.10 0.50 0.72
N PRO A 75 45.77 -0.79 0.99
CA PRO A 75 46.55 -1.91 0.50
C PRO A 75 46.42 -2.08 -1.02
N SER A 76 47.43 -2.68 -1.65
CA SER A 76 47.34 -3.09 -3.05
C SER A 76 46.23 -4.15 -3.25
N ILE A 77 45.73 -4.27 -4.48
CA ILE A 77 44.69 -5.26 -4.83
C ILE A 77 45.10 -6.68 -4.43
N SER A 78 46.35 -7.07 -4.70
CA SER A 78 46.87 -8.39 -4.32
C SER A 78 46.86 -8.62 -2.81
N GLN A 79 47.24 -7.61 -2.01
CA GLN A 79 47.19 -7.69 -0.55
C GLN A 79 45.74 -7.77 -0.04
N THR A 80 44.81 -7.04 -0.67
CA THR A 80 43.38 -7.11 -0.35
C THR A 80 42.82 -8.51 -0.64
N VAL A 81 43.15 -9.09 -1.80
CA VAL A 81 42.75 -10.48 -2.15
C VAL A 81 43.32 -11.49 -1.15
N GLU A 82 44.61 -11.38 -0.81
CA GLU A 82 45.25 -12.25 0.17
C GLU A 82 44.56 -12.17 1.53
N TYR A 83 44.26 -10.96 2.01
CA TYR A 83 43.50 -10.74 3.24
C TYR A 83 42.12 -11.40 3.18
N LEU A 84 41.31 -11.09 2.15
CA LEU A 84 39.95 -11.62 2.04
C LEU A 84 39.90 -13.15 1.88
N SER A 85 40.93 -13.75 1.25
CA SER A 85 41.01 -15.20 1.04
C SER A 85 41.15 -16.01 2.33
N ARG A 86 41.65 -15.37 3.39
CA ARG A 86 41.84 -15.95 4.72
C ARG A 86 40.64 -15.71 5.65
N ALA A 87 39.58 -15.04 5.18
CA ALA A 87 38.36 -14.87 5.95
C ALA A 87 37.69 -16.23 6.24
N PRO A 88 37.08 -16.43 7.42
CA PRO A 88 36.57 -17.74 7.84
C PRO A 88 35.25 -18.17 7.18
N GLY A 89 34.73 -17.39 6.22
CA GLY A 89 33.46 -17.65 5.53
C GLY A 89 33.40 -17.00 4.15
N LYS A 90 32.22 -17.05 3.52
CA LYS A 90 32.01 -16.49 2.18
C LYS A 90 32.09 -14.96 2.22
N VAL A 91 32.79 -14.38 1.25
CA VAL A 91 33.03 -12.94 1.13
C VAL A 91 32.23 -12.36 -0.03
N ILE A 92 31.59 -11.22 0.20
CA ILE A 92 31.01 -10.35 -0.83
C ILE A 92 31.85 -9.07 -0.88
N VAL A 93 32.45 -8.81 -2.04
CA VAL A 93 33.15 -7.56 -2.35
C VAL A 93 32.13 -6.61 -2.97
N VAL A 94 31.87 -5.50 -2.30
CA VAL A 94 30.98 -4.44 -2.76
C VAL A 94 31.85 -3.28 -3.24
N ASP A 95 32.07 -3.18 -4.55
CA ASP A 95 32.78 -2.03 -5.15
C ASP A 95 31.77 -0.94 -5.49
N ASN A 96 31.85 0.20 -4.81
CA ASN A 96 31.06 1.41 -5.06
C ASN A 96 31.88 2.52 -5.76
N THR A 97 33.03 2.18 -6.36
CA THR A 97 33.89 3.14 -7.05
C THR A 97 33.53 3.30 -8.53
N SER A 98 34.19 4.24 -9.18
CA SER A 98 34.29 4.35 -10.65
C SER A 98 35.70 4.00 -11.15
N SER A 99 36.45 3.19 -10.38
CA SER A 99 37.86 2.89 -10.67
C SER A 99 37.99 1.82 -11.76
N GLN A 100 38.87 2.10 -12.74
CA GLN A 100 39.22 1.12 -13.78
C GLN A 100 40.03 -0.03 -13.18
N GLN A 101 40.98 0.30 -12.30
CA GLN A 101 41.90 -0.67 -11.70
C GLN A 101 41.17 -1.69 -10.82
N ILE A 102 40.12 -1.27 -10.10
CA ILE A 102 39.29 -2.17 -9.30
C ILE A 102 38.43 -3.07 -10.21
N ALA A 103 37.87 -2.50 -11.29
CA ALA A 103 37.10 -3.26 -12.26
C ALA A 103 37.93 -4.35 -12.97
N GLU A 104 39.18 -4.07 -13.30
CA GLU A 104 40.14 -5.04 -13.87
C GLU A 104 40.49 -6.17 -12.89
N ALA A 105 40.28 -5.97 -11.59
CA ALA A 105 40.51 -7.00 -10.57
C ALA A 105 39.31 -7.93 -10.34
N TYR A 106 38.15 -7.68 -10.94
CA TYR A 106 36.96 -8.52 -10.76
C TYR A 106 37.18 -9.99 -11.09
N PRO A 107 37.85 -10.37 -12.21
CA PRO A 107 38.17 -11.76 -12.48
C PRO A 107 39.02 -12.39 -11.38
N GLN A 108 39.96 -11.63 -10.80
CA GLN A 108 40.79 -12.10 -9.69
C GLN A 108 39.94 -12.35 -8.44
N PHE A 109 39.05 -11.43 -8.06
CA PHE A 109 38.15 -11.63 -6.91
C PHE A 109 37.24 -12.86 -7.09
N LEU A 110 36.62 -13.00 -8.26
CA LEU A 110 35.70 -14.09 -8.57
C LEU A 110 36.41 -15.47 -8.55
N ARG A 111 37.62 -15.56 -9.10
CA ARG A 111 38.44 -16.80 -9.08
C ARG A 111 38.88 -17.22 -7.66
N HIS A 112 38.91 -16.30 -6.71
CA HIS A 112 39.15 -16.62 -5.28
C HIS A 112 37.86 -16.97 -4.52
N GLY A 113 36.73 -17.12 -5.23
CA GLY A 113 35.44 -17.51 -4.65
C GLY A 113 34.66 -16.36 -4.00
N PHE A 114 35.08 -15.10 -4.18
CA PHE A 114 34.35 -13.94 -3.67
C PHE A 114 33.25 -13.54 -4.64
N SER A 115 32.07 -13.21 -4.13
CA SER A 115 31.03 -12.59 -4.98
C SER A 115 31.30 -11.09 -5.12
N VAL A 116 31.07 -10.52 -6.30
CA VAL A 116 31.26 -9.10 -6.59
C VAL A 116 29.92 -8.42 -6.84
N VAL A 117 29.65 -7.33 -6.13
CA VAL A 117 28.45 -6.50 -6.33
C VAL A 117 28.88 -5.05 -6.57
N THR A 118 28.39 -4.42 -7.64
CA THR A 118 28.94 -3.11 -8.03
C THR A 118 28.05 -2.26 -8.95
N PRO A 119 28.01 -0.91 -8.80
CA PRO A 119 27.51 0.01 -9.81
C PRO A 119 28.59 0.40 -10.85
N ASN A 120 29.82 -0.10 -10.74
CA ASN A 120 30.95 0.32 -11.57
C ASN A 120 30.81 -0.21 -13.01
N LYS A 121 30.47 0.71 -13.91
CA LYS A 121 30.25 0.45 -15.35
C LYS A 121 31.48 -0.10 -16.06
N LYS A 122 32.69 0.22 -15.59
CA LYS A 122 33.94 -0.02 -16.34
C LYS A 122 34.26 -1.51 -16.49
N GLY A 123 33.90 -2.34 -15.52
CA GLY A 123 34.08 -3.79 -15.63
C GLY A 123 33.26 -4.40 -16.78
N PHE A 124 32.11 -3.80 -17.06
CA PHE A 124 31.13 -4.36 -18.00
C PHE A 124 31.09 -3.63 -19.35
N SER A 125 31.65 -2.42 -19.41
CA SER A 125 31.74 -1.59 -20.62
C SER A 125 33.16 -1.38 -21.13
N GLY A 126 34.19 -1.86 -20.41
CA GLY A 126 35.58 -1.81 -20.82
C GLY A 126 35.88 -2.72 -22.03
N SER A 127 37.09 -3.27 -22.10
CA SER A 127 37.45 -4.20 -23.18
C SER A 127 36.51 -5.41 -23.22
N TRP A 128 36.35 -6.00 -24.40
CA TRP A 128 35.59 -7.24 -24.55
C TRP A 128 36.24 -8.39 -23.76
N SER A 129 37.59 -8.44 -23.75
CA SER A 129 38.34 -9.41 -22.94
C SER A 129 37.97 -9.34 -21.46
N LEU A 130 37.91 -8.14 -20.86
CA LEU A 130 37.57 -8.00 -19.45
C LEU A 130 36.15 -8.50 -19.15
N TRP A 131 35.19 -8.21 -20.03
CA TRP A 131 33.82 -8.73 -19.92
C TRP A 131 33.82 -10.26 -19.91
N GLN A 132 34.52 -10.89 -20.87
CA GLN A 132 34.62 -12.35 -20.94
C GLN A 132 35.28 -12.93 -19.69
N GLU A 133 36.41 -12.37 -19.27
CA GLU A 133 37.15 -12.84 -18.08
C GLU A 133 36.33 -12.75 -16.79
N ILE A 134 35.45 -11.75 -16.65
CA ILE A 134 34.53 -11.64 -15.51
C ILE A 134 33.52 -12.79 -15.50
N PHE A 135 32.82 -13.01 -16.62
CA PHE A 135 31.78 -14.03 -16.69
C PHE A 135 32.34 -15.46 -16.79
N ASP A 136 33.56 -15.64 -17.29
CA ASP A 136 34.30 -16.91 -17.24
C ASP A 136 34.77 -17.24 -15.81
N ALA A 137 35.04 -16.22 -14.99
CA ALA A 137 35.42 -16.39 -13.58
C ALA A 137 34.21 -16.59 -12.64
N GLU A 138 33.02 -16.15 -13.05
CA GLU A 138 31.77 -16.35 -12.31
C GLU A 138 31.49 -17.84 -12.08
N GLY A 139 30.98 -18.19 -10.90
CA GLY A 139 30.67 -19.57 -10.53
C GLY A 139 31.84 -20.31 -9.88
N THR A 140 33.06 -19.80 -9.92
CA THR A 140 34.22 -20.36 -9.20
C THR A 140 33.92 -20.41 -7.70
N ASP A 141 33.89 -21.60 -7.11
CA ASP A 141 33.47 -21.83 -5.71
C ASP A 141 32.10 -21.20 -5.37
N GLY A 142 31.20 -21.07 -6.35
CA GLY A 142 29.89 -20.44 -6.20
C GLY A 142 29.94 -18.91 -6.08
N SER A 143 31.02 -18.27 -6.56
CA SER A 143 31.08 -16.82 -6.73
C SER A 143 30.02 -16.34 -7.71
N MET A 144 29.53 -15.11 -7.50
CA MET A 144 28.52 -14.48 -8.35
C MET A 144 28.93 -13.04 -8.64
N VAL A 145 28.52 -12.52 -9.80
CA VAL A 145 28.68 -11.10 -10.13
C VAL A 145 27.32 -10.45 -10.37
N TYR A 146 27.05 -9.36 -9.66
CA TYR A 146 25.85 -8.56 -9.86
C TYR A 146 26.20 -7.09 -10.08
N HIS A 147 25.56 -6.50 -11.08
CA HIS A 147 25.86 -5.14 -11.52
C HIS A 147 24.63 -4.37 -12.01
N GLU A 148 23.46 -4.61 -11.41
CA GLU A 148 22.19 -3.99 -11.83
C GLU A 148 22.33 -2.46 -11.93
N CYS A 149 23.07 -1.87 -10.99
CA CYS A 149 23.25 -0.43 -10.91
C CYS A 149 24.19 0.18 -11.95
N SER A 150 24.87 -0.65 -12.76
CA SER A 150 25.71 -0.15 -13.86
C SER A 150 24.88 0.46 -14.99
N VAL A 151 23.59 0.13 -15.11
CA VAL A 151 22.67 0.73 -16.08
C VAL A 151 21.38 1.14 -15.38
N GLY A 152 21.00 2.42 -15.49
CA GLY A 152 19.71 2.88 -14.95
C GLY A 152 19.67 3.09 -13.42
N ALA A 153 20.83 3.24 -12.76
CA ALA A 153 20.96 3.48 -11.31
C ALA A 153 20.41 2.35 -10.42
N ALA A 154 19.10 2.22 -10.24
CA ALA A 154 18.50 1.04 -9.60
C ALA A 154 17.23 0.57 -10.32
N LEU A 155 16.97 1.11 -11.50
CA LEU A 155 15.94 0.60 -12.38
C LEU A 155 16.29 -0.83 -12.78
N PRO A 156 15.32 -1.76 -12.81
CA PRO A 156 15.57 -3.15 -13.19
C PRO A 156 15.74 -3.23 -14.70
N ILE A 157 16.98 -3.09 -15.19
CA ILE A 157 17.32 -3.13 -16.61
C ILE A 157 18.05 -4.42 -16.95
N ILE A 158 19.14 -4.70 -16.22
CA ILE A 158 20.04 -5.81 -16.50
C ILE A 158 19.37 -7.13 -16.14
N GLY A 159 18.76 -7.23 -14.97
CA GLY A 159 18.07 -8.44 -14.53
C GLY A 159 16.95 -8.87 -15.48
N PRO A 160 16.00 -7.98 -15.84
CA PRO A 160 14.99 -8.29 -16.84
C PRO A 160 15.55 -8.64 -18.21
N LEU A 161 16.51 -7.86 -18.75
CA LEU A 161 17.12 -8.13 -20.05
C LEU A 161 17.79 -9.51 -20.08
N LYS A 162 18.59 -9.85 -19.06
CA LYS A 162 19.24 -11.16 -18.92
C LYS A 162 18.19 -12.28 -18.85
N ARG A 163 17.12 -12.13 -18.08
CA ARG A 163 16.03 -13.13 -18.01
C ARG A 163 15.27 -13.31 -19.32
N LEU A 164 15.06 -12.24 -20.08
CA LEU A 164 14.44 -12.35 -21.40
C LEU A 164 15.28 -13.26 -22.30
N VAL A 165 16.59 -13.00 -22.37
CA VAL A 165 17.53 -13.83 -23.15
C VAL A 165 17.63 -15.26 -22.61
N GLU A 166 17.82 -15.44 -21.30
CA GLU A 166 17.97 -16.76 -20.65
C GLU A 166 16.73 -17.65 -20.79
N THR A 167 15.54 -17.06 -20.84
CA THR A 167 14.30 -17.82 -21.07
C THR A 167 14.10 -18.16 -22.55
N GLY A 168 14.99 -17.73 -23.45
CA GLY A 168 14.95 -17.98 -24.89
C GLY A 168 14.16 -16.95 -25.70
N ASP A 169 14.01 -15.71 -25.20
CA ASP A 169 13.49 -14.60 -26.00
C ASP A 169 14.61 -13.98 -26.85
N GLU A 170 14.23 -13.33 -27.95
CA GLU A 170 15.16 -12.66 -28.86
C GLU A 170 14.97 -11.15 -28.72
N ILE A 171 16.01 -10.45 -28.24
CA ILE A 171 16.01 -8.98 -28.22
C ILE A 171 16.16 -8.50 -29.67
N ILE A 172 15.22 -7.68 -30.12
CA ILE A 172 15.24 -7.08 -31.46
C ILE A 172 16.00 -5.75 -31.39
N ARG A 173 15.66 -4.92 -30.39
CA ARG A 173 16.14 -3.55 -30.29
C ARG A 173 16.04 -3.04 -28.87
N VAL A 174 16.99 -2.21 -28.45
CA VAL A 174 16.89 -1.45 -27.20
C VAL A 174 17.16 0.02 -27.48
N GLU A 175 16.28 0.90 -27.02
CA GLU A 175 16.46 2.34 -27.15
C GLU A 175 16.03 3.08 -25.90
N GLY A 176 16.62 4.24 -25.63
CA GLY A 176 16.24 4.99 -24.45
C GLY A 176 17.13 6.18 -24.14
N VAL A 177 16.70 6.93 -23.13
CA VAL A 177 17.50 7.98 -22.48
C VAL A 177 18.13 7.37 -21.23
N PHE A 178 19.45 7.21 -21.29
CA PHE A 178 20.25 6.52 -20.26
C PHE A 178 20.88 7.47 -19.23
N SER A 179 20.72 8.79 -19.39
CA SER A 179 21.34 9.81 -18.55
C SER A 179 20.28 10.79 -18.04
N GLY A 180 20.21 10.94 -16.72
CA GLY A 180 19.32 11.92 -16.08
C GLY A 180 19.73 13.37 -16.41
N THR A 181 21.02 13.62 -16.57
CA THR A 181 21.55 14.93 -17.01
C THR A 181 21.06 15.25 -18.42
N MET A 182 21.17 14.30 -19.36
CA MET A 182 20.66 14.48 -20.72
C MET A 182 19.15 14.63 -20.74
N SER A 183 18.42 13.85 -19.95
CA SER A 183 16.97 13.97 -19.79
C SER A 183 16.59 15.39 -19.36
N TYR A 184 17.22 15.90 -18.30
CA TYR A 184 16.98 17.26 -17.81
C TYR A 184 17.27 18.32 -18.89
N LEU A 185 18.43 18.25 -19.54
CA LEU A 185 18.81 19.23 -20.56
C LEU A 185 17.81 19.28 -21.71
N PHE A 186 17.44 18.12 -22.28
CA PHE A 186 16.51 18.09 -23.42
C PHE A 186 15.06 18.40 -23.05
N ASN A 187 14.64 18.09 -21.82
CA ASN A 187 13.30 18.45 -21.35
C ASN A 187 13.13 19.98 -21.20
N ASN A 188 14.20 20.71 -20.88
CA ASN A 188 14.16 22.18 -20.76
C ASN A 188 14.54 22.89 -22.07
N PHE A 189 15.46 22.31 -22.85
CA PHE A 189 15.90 22.87 -24.13
C PHE A 189 14.88 22.67 -25.26
N ALA A 190 14.29 21.48 -25.35
CA ALA A 190 13.34 21.08 -26.38
C ALA A 190 12.10 20.38 -25.76
N PRO A 191 11.29 21.12 -24.97
CA PRO A 191 10.11 20.57 -24.32
C PRO A 191 9.06 20.13 -25.34
N THR A 192 8.18 19.20 -24.94
CA THR A 192 7.04 18.77 -25.78
C THR A 192 5.98 19.86 -25.92
N GLN A 193 5.89 20.78 -24.95
CA GLN A 193 4.99 21.93 -24.92
C GLN A 193 5.75 23.22 -24.56
N GLY A 194 5.37 24.34 -25.16
CA GLY A 194 6.00 25.64 -24.94
C GLY A 194 7.30 25.86 -25.71
N SER A 195 7.99 26.97 -25.40
CA SER A 195 9.30 27.30 -25.95
C SER A 195 10.39 26.94 -24.94
N GLY A 196 11.31 26.06 -25.31
CA GLY A 196 12.48 25.73 -24.47
C GLY A 196 13.54 26.82 -24.44
N GLY A 197 14.45 26.74 -23.48
CA GLY A 197 15.54 27.69 -23.28
C GLY A 197 16.69 27.59 -24.30
N LYS A 198 17.73 28.40 -24.13
CA LYS A 198 19.00 28.27 -24.86
C LYS A 198 19.82 27.12 -24.27
N TRP A 199 20.55 26.40 -25.12
CA TRP A 199 21.32 25.22 -24.70
C TRP A 199 22.34 25.57 -23.61
N SER A 200 23.12 26.63 -23.81
CA SER A 200 24.15 27.08 -22.87
C SER A 200 23.59 27.48 -21.50
N ASP A 201 22.40 28.08 -21.47
CA ASP A 201 21.71 28.45 -20.23
C ASP A 201 21.21 27.21 -19.48
N GLU A 202 20.66 26.22 -20.18
CA GLU A 202 20.21 24.97 -19.55
C GLU A 202 21.39 24.15 -19.00
N VAL A 203 22.55 24.15 -19.67
CA VAL A 203 23.78 23.53 -19.14
C VAL A 203 24.28 24.24 -17.88
N LYS A 204 24.27 25.58 -17.85
CA LYS A 204 24.62 26.36 -16.64
C LYS A 204 23.68 26.06 -15.48
N LYS A 205 22.37 26.00 -15.74
CA LYS A 205 21.35 25.64 -14.72
C LYS A 205 21.55 24.22 -14.21
N ALA A 206 21.79 23.26 -15.09
CA ALA A 206 22.05 21.86 -14.72
C ALA A 206 23.27 21.74 -13.79
N LYS A 207 24.35 22.49 -14.06
CA LYS A 207 25.53 22.53 -13.17
C LYS A 207 25.21 23.15 -11.81
N GLN A 208 24.46 24.26 -11.78
CA GLN A 208 24.06 24.92 -10.53
C GLN A 208 23.18 24.02 -9.65
N LEU A 209 22.33 23.20 -10.28
CA LEU A 209 21.47 22.22 -9.61
C LEU A 209 22.19 20.92 -9.25
N GLY A 210 23.46 20.76 -9.63
CA GLY A 210 24.27 19.57 -9.34
C GLY A 210 23.89 18.34 -10.19
N TYR A 211 23.27 18.53 -11.35
CA TYR A 211 22.95 17.43 -12.28
C TYR A 211 24.12 17.03 -13.18
N THR A 212 25.14 17.88 -13.31
CA THR A 212 26.35 17.56 -14.08
C THR A 212 27.48 17.15 -13.14
N GLU A 213 28.48 16.47 -13.69
CA GLU A 213 29.80 16.36 -13.08
C GLU A 213 30.44 17.76 -12.87
N PRO A 214 31.51 17.88 -12.04
CA PRO A 214 32.19 19.16 -11.83
C PRO A 214 32.60 19.85 -13.13
N ASP A 215 32.94 19.04 -14.15
CA ASP A 215 33.08 19.46 -15.53
C ASP A 215 31.93 18.92 -16.40
N PRO A 216 30.99 19.77 -16.87
CA PRO A 216 29.86 19.33 -17.68
C PRO A 216 30.24 18.62 -18.99
N ARG A 217 31.47 18.77 -19.47
CA ARG A 217 31.96 18.07 -20.66
C ARG A 217 31.97 16.56 -20.49
N ASP A 218 32.11 16.08 -19.25
CA ASP A 218 32.11 14.65 -18.94
C ASP A 218 30.73 14.01 -19.19
N ASP A 219 29.65 14.78 -19.03
CA ASP A 219 28.29 14.36 -19.39
C ASP A 219 28.00 14.56 -20.89
N LEU A 220 28.41 15.71 -21.44
CA LEU A 220 28.08 16.14 -22.80
C LEU A 220 28.82 15.36 -23.90
N ASN A 221 29.95 14.73 -23.59
CA ASN A 221 30.71 13.94 -24.57
C ASN A 221 30.02 12.60 -24.95
N GLY A 222 28.97 12.20 -24.22
CA GLY A 222 28.19 11.00 -24.49
C GLY A 222 28.82 9.67 -24.04
N LEU A 223 30.04 9.65 -23.50
CA LEU A 223 30.75 8.43 -23.12
C LEU A 223 30.09 7.69 -21.94
N ASP A 224 29.46 8.38 -21.00
CA ASP A 224 28.70 7.71 -19.94
C ASP A 224 27.51 6.91 -20.50
N VAL A 225 26.78 7.51 -21.44
CA VAL A 225 25.68 6.85 -22.15
C VAL A 225 26.22 5.69 -22.99
N ALA A 226 27.35 5.89 -23.69
CA ALA A 226 27.98 4.85 -24.50
C ALA A 226 28.40 3.63 -23.67
N ARG A 227 28.90 3.82 -22.43
CA ARG A 227 29.19 2.71 -21.51
C ARG A 227 27.93 1.90 -21.17
N LYS A 228 26.82 2.58 -20.87
CA LYS A 228 25.54 1.92 -20.56
C LYS A 228 24.98 1.16 -21.77
N VAL A 229 25.06 1.77 -22.95
CA VAL A 229 24.68 1.15 -24.24
C VAL A 229 25.55 -0.07 -24.53
N THR A 230 26.86 -0.01 -24.27
CA THR A 230 27.76 -1.15 -24.42
C THR A 230 27.29 -2.33 -23.57
N ILE A 231 26.99 -2.11 -22.29
CA ILE A 231 26.53 -3.17 -21.37
C ILE A 231 25.24 -3.81 -21.88
N VAL A 232 24.25 -2.98 -22.25
CA VAL A 232 22.96 -3.46 -22.77
C VAL A 232 23.13 -4.21 -24.09
N ALA A 233 23.96 -3.72 -25.01
CA ALA A 233 24.25 -4.38 -26.28
C ALA A 233 24.89 -5.76 -26.07
N ARG A 234 25.85 -5.86 -25.14
CA ARG A 234 26.49 -7.13 -24.79
C ARG A 234 25.51 -8.13 -24.19
N LEU A 235 24.64 -7.68 -23.28
CA LEU A 235 23.57 -8.50 -22.70
C LEU A 235 22.53 -8.93 -23.75
N ALA A 236 22.28 -8.10 -24.77
CA ALA A 236 21.43 -8.44 -25.92
C ALA A 236 22.12 -9.37 -26.94
N GLY A 237 23.37 -9.78 -26.71
CA GLY A 237 24.11 -10.74 -27.53
C GLY A 237 25.09 -10.14 -28.55
N LEU A 238 25.38 -8.83 -28.49
CA LEU A 238 26.34 -8.18 -29.39
C LEU A 238 27.76 -8.10 -28.79
N ALA A 239 28.76 -8.53 -29.54
CA ALA A 239 30.17 -8.44 -29.15
C ALA A 239 30.74 -7.03 -29.41
N ILE A 240 30.27 -6.03 -28.67
CA ILE A 240 30.78 -4.66 -28.74
C ILE A 240 32.15 -4.59 -28.03
N GLU A 241 33.20 -4.15 -28.74
CA GLU A 241 34.58 -4.17 -28.23
C GLU A 241 34.80 -3.18 -27.08
N SER A 242 34.28 -1.95 -27.24
CA SER A 242 34.48 -0.85 -26.30
C SER A 242 33.39 0.23 -26.47
N PRO A 243 33.27 1.20 -25.55
CA PRO A 243 32.26 2.26 -25.67
C PRO A 243 32.61 3.29 -26.75
N THR A 244 33.76 3.16 -27.40
CA THR A 244 34.21 3.97 -28.54
C THR A 244 34.23 3.19 -29.86
N SER A 245 33.78 1.93 -29.85
CA SER A 245 33.77 1.05 -31.04
C SER A 245 32.54 1.25 -31.95
N PHE A 246 31.66 2.18 -31.60
CA PHE A 246 30.47 2.52 -32.37
C PHE A 246 30.22 4.05 -32.36
N PRO A 247 29.37 4.59 -33.24
CA PRO A 247 29.12 6.03 -33.33
C PRO A 247 28.60 6.63 -32.00
N VAL A 248 29.34 7.59 -31.45
CA VAL A 248 28.95 8.40 -30.29
C VAL A 248 29.05 9.87 -30.67
N GLN A 249 27.91 10.56 -30.67
CA GLN A 249 27.87 12.00 -30.93
C GLN A 249 28.19 12.77 -29.65
N SER A 250 29.28 13.54 -29.67
CA SER A 250 29.59 14.53 -28.64
C SER A 250 28.71 15.77 -28.81
N LEU A 251 28.20 16.31 -27.71
CA LEU A 251 27.52 17.61 -27.65
C LEU A 251 28.46 18.75 -27.23
N VAL A 252 29.75 18.45 -27.04
CA VAL A 252 30.80 19.44 -26.81
C VAL A 252 31.22 20.01 -28.17
N PRO A 253 31.13 21.34 -28.41
CA PRO A 253 31.62 21.94 -29.63
C PRO A 253 33.13 21.68 -29.81
N LYS A 254 33.57 21.38 -31.03
CA LYS A 254 34.97 21.00 -31.33
C LYS A 254 35.97 22.07 -30.88
N GLU A 255 35.61 23.33 -31.02
CA GLU A 255 36.41 24.50 -30.64
C GLU A 255 36.58 24.63 -29.11
N LEU A 256 35.76 23.93 -28.33
CA LEU A 256 35.75 23.96 -26.87
C LEU A 256 36.28 22.67 -26.22
N GLU A 257 36.56 21.62 -26.98
CA GLU A 257 37.13 20.36 -26.46
C GLU A 257 38.51 20.59 -25.80
N GLY A 258 39.34 21.44 -26.40
CA GLY A 258 40.72 21.73 -25.96
C GLY A 258 40.86 22.76 -24.84
N VAL A 259 39.76 23.35 -24.37
CA VAL A 259 39.77 24.37 -23.30
C VAL A 259 40.18 23.73 -21.97
N THR A 260 41.05 24.40 -21.19
CA THR A 260 41.61 23.80 -19.96
C THR A 260 40.71 23.94 -18.74
N SER A 261 39.76 24.88 -18.74
CA SER A 261 38.93 25.21 -17.58
C SER A 261 37.44 24.99 -17.84
N SER A 262 36.77 24.29 -16.92
CA SER A 262 35.30 24.15 -16.94
C SER A 262 34.58 25.51 -16.90
N LYS A 263 35.17 26.53 -16.27
CA LYS A 263 34.61 27.89 -16.24
C LYS A 263 34.66 28.54 -17.62
N GLU A 264 35.80 28.45 -18.29
CA GLU A 264 35.98 28.99 -19.65
C GLU A 264 35.05 28.28 -20.65
N PHE A 265 34.89 26.95 -20.50
CA PHE A 265 33.91 26.17 -21.28
C PHE A 265 32.48 26.75 -21.16
N LEU A 266 32.01 27.00 -19.94
CA LEU A 266 30.64 27.51 -19.70
C LEU A 266 30.43 28.94 -20.17
N GLU A 267 31.46 29.78 -20.09
CA GLU A 267 31.41 31.16 -20.58
C GLU A 267 31.27 31.18 -22.11
N ARG A 268 32.04 30.34 -22.81
CA ARG A 268 32.09 30.28 -24.28
C ARG A 268 31.02 29.39 -24.92
N LEU A 269 30.36 28.50 -24.17
CA LEU A 269 29.33 27.59 -24.73
C LEU A 269 28.20 28.34 -25.45
N SER A 270 27.87 29.56 -25.01
CA SER A 270 26.85 30.40 -25.65
C SER A 270 27.19 30.85 -27.07
N GLU A 271 28.49 30.85 -27.47
CA GLU A 271 28.94 31.10 -28.84
C GLU A 271 28.39 30.05 -29.83
N PHE A 272 28.00 28.88 -29.33
CA PHE A 272 27.60 27.71 -30.13
C PHE A 272 26.12 27.33 -29.99
N ASP A 273 25.31 28.16 -29.32
CA ASP A 273 23.86 27.89 -29.14
C ASP A 273 23.12 27.69 -30.48
N ALA A 274 23.57 28.37 -31.54
CA ALA A 274 22.98 28.25 -32.87
C ALA A 274 23.02 26.81 -33.43
N GLN A 275 24.06 26.03 -33.11
CA GLN A 275 24.18 24.64 -33.59
C GLN A 275 23.08 23.74 -32.98
N MET A 276 22.84 23.87 -31.69
CA MET A 276 21.77 23.12 -31.01
C MET A 276 20.39 23.64 -31.39
N GLU A 277 20.26 24.95 -31.59
CA GLU A 277 19.01 25.56 -32.04
C GLU A 277 18.59 25.04 -33.43
N GLU A 278 19.55 24.81 -34.34
CA GLU A 278 19.29 24.20 -35.65
C GLU A 278 18.69 22.79 -35.52
N HIS A 279 19.22 21.95 -34.63
CA HIS A 279 18.65 20.63 -34.34
C HIS A 279 17.22 20.71 -33.78
N LYS A 280 16.98 21.65 -32.84
CA LYS A 280 15.65 21.89 -32.27
C LYS A 280 14.65 22.39 -33.32
N ALA A 281 15.06 23.34 -34.16
CA ALA A 281 14.23 23.91 -35.21
C ALA A 281 13.90 22.87 -36.30
N THR A 282 14.87 22.02 -36.67
CA THR A 282 14.66 20.94 -37.63
C THR A 282 13.65 19.93 -37.11
N ALA A 283 13.79 19.47 -35.87
CA ALA A 283 12.81 18.56 -35.26
C ALA A 283 11.41 19.19 -35.18
N ALA A 284 11.34 20.48 -34.82
CA ALA A 284 10.06 21.20 -34.68
C ALA A 284 9.31 21.38 -36.00
N LYS A 285 10.00 21.52 -37.14
CA LYS A 285 9.38 21.58 -38.48
C LYS A 285 8.56 20.34 -38.80
N ASP A 286 9.03 19.18 -38.33
CA ASP A 286 8.35 17.90 -38.52
C ASP A 286 7.37 17.56 -37.38
N GLY A 287 7.08 18.52 -36.47
CA GLY A 287 6.22 18.29 -35.31
C GLY A 287 6.85 17.45 -34.18
N LYS A 288 8.15 17.14 -34.28
CA LYS A 288 8.91 16.26 -33.38
C LYS A 288 9.72 17.05 -32.34
N VAL A 289 10.32 16.32 -31.41
CA VAL A 289 11.30 16.85 -30.45
C VAL A 289 12.60 16.06 -30.50
N VAL A 290 13.72 16.75 -30.27
CA VAL A 290 15.05 16.13 -30.22
C VAL A 290 15.34 15.57 -28.83
N ARG A 291 15.90 14.36 -28.75
CA ARG A 291 16.36 13.71 -27.53
C ARG A 291 17.72 13.07 -27.76
N PHE A 292 18.55 13.04 -26.71
CA PHE A 292 19.83 12.32 -26.75
C PHE A 292 19.63 10.90 -26.24
N VAL A 293 19.76 9.92 -27.13
CA VAL A 293 19.40 8.53 -26.88
C VAL A 293 20.54 7.58 -27.15
N GLY A 294 20.53 6.47 -26.43
CA GLY A 294 21.25 5.26 -26.82
C GLY A 294 20.34 4.35 -27.64
N HIS A 295 20.88 3.73 -28.67
CA HIS A 295 20.17 2.80 -29.53
C HIS A 295 21.02 1.58 -29.82
N VAL A 296 20.44 0.40 -29.66
CA VAL A 296 21.01 -0.90 -29.97
C VAL A 296 20.03 -1.61 -30.89
N ASP A 297 20.46 -1.93 -32.10
CA ASP A 297 19.72 -2.76 -33.04
C ASP A 297 20.45 -4.10 -33.18
N VAL A 298 19.82 -5.15 -32.68
CA VAL A 298 20.39 -6.50 -32.64
C VAL A 298 20.37 -7.13 -34.04
N ALA A 299 19.35 -6.81 -34.85
CA ALA A 299 19.22 -7.36 -36.19
C ALA A 299 20.35 -6.87 -37.12
N SER A 300 20.66 -5.57 -37.06
CA SER A 300 21.78 -4.98 -37.81
C SER A 300 23.14 -5.09 -37.10
N LYS A 301 23.16 -5.54 -35.83
CA LYS A 301 24.32 -5.58 -34.95
C LYS A 301 24.98 -4.21 -34.77
N GLN A 302 24.18 -3.16 -34.73
CA GLN A 302 24.66 -1.77 -34.61
C GLN A 302 24.26 -1.18 -33.26
N ALA A 303 25.15 -0.35 -32.72
CA ALA A 303 24.87 0.51 -31.59
C ALA A 303 25.18 1.97 -31.98
N LYS A 304 24.46 2.93 -31.42
CA LYS A 304 24.76 4.35 -31.57
C LYS A 304 24.30 5.15 -30.36
N VAL A 305 24.96 6.28 -30.12
CA VAL A 305 24.56 7.27 -29.13
C VAL A 305 24.55 8.64 -29.80
N GLY A 306 23.45 9.36 -29.69
CA GLY A 306 23.35 10.69 -30.27
C GLY A 306 21.95 11.28 -30.27
N LEU A 307 21.78 12.36 -31.02
CA LEU A 307 20.52 13.06 -31.18
C LEU A 307 19.59 12.29 -32.11
N GLU A 308 18.37 12.06 -31.64
CA GLU A 308 17.29 11.46 -32.43
C GLU A 308 16.00 12.29 -32.26
N CYS A 309 15.13 12.22 -33.27
CA CYS A 309 13.88 12.97 -33.29
C CYS A 309 12.68 12.04 -33.04
N PHE A 310 11.86 12.39 -32.07
CA PHE A 310 10.69 11.60 -31.68
C PHE A 310 9.40 12.40 -31.82
N GLU A 311 8.32 11.72 -32.17
CA GLU A 311 6.97 12.25 -32.05
C GLU A 311 6.71 12.68 -30.60
N LYS A 312 5.97 13.78 -30.42
CA LYS A 312 5.69 14.31 -29.06
C LYS A 312 4.93 13.32 -28.17
N SER A 313 4.17 12.41 -28.77
CA SER A 313 3.43 11.34 -28.09
C SER A 313 4.29 10.11 -27.77
N HIS A 314 5.52 10.03 -28.31
CA HIS A 314 6.40 8.89 -28.07
C HIS A 314 6.86 8.84 -26.60
N PRO A 315 6.93 7.67 -25.94
CA PRO A 315 7.33 7.55 -24.54
C PRO A 315 8.65 8.27 -24.21
N ILE A 316 9.66 8.14 -25.08
CA ILE A 316 10.97 8.84 -24.96
C ILE A 316 10.85 10.37 -25.00
N ALA A 317 9.89 10.91 -25.75
CA ALA A 317 9.66 12.36 -25.82
C ALA A 317 9.00 12.89 -24.54
N SER A 318 8.14 12.09 -23.90
CA SER A 318 7.31 12.46 -22.75
C SER A 318 7.99 12.42 -21.37
N LEU A 319 9.31 12.23 -21.33
CA LEU A 319 10.09 12.26 -20.08
C LEU A 319 9.90 13.56 -19.31
N LYS A 320 10.01 13.46 -17.97
CA LYS A 320 9.95 14.61 -17.06
C LYS A 320 11.22 14.66 -16.22
N GLY A 321 11.66 15.87 -15.88
CA GLY A 321 12.79 16.07 -14.99
C GLY A 321 14.06 15.36 -15.49
N SER A 322 14.66 14.54 -14.62
CA SER A 322 15.89 13.78 -14.86
C SER A 322 15.64 12.25 -14.96
N ASP A 323 14.43 11.86 -15.37
CA ASP A 323 14.05 10.46 -15.54
C ASP A 323 14.88 9.77 -16.64
N ASN A 324 15.23 8.51 -16.41
CA ASN A 324 15.68 7.59 -17.46
C ASN A 324 14.49 6.80 -17.99
N ILE A 325 14.53 6.44 -19.27
CA ILE A 325 13.58 5.52 -19.90
C ILE A 325 14.32 4.60 -20.84
N ILE A 326 14.06 3.30 -20.77
CA ILE A 326 14.62 2.29 -21.66
C ILE A 326 13.48 1.42 -22.16
N SER A 327 13.39 1.29 -23.48
CA SER A 327 12.41 0.47 -24.19
C SER A 327 13.14 -0.74 -24.80
N ILE A 328 12.72 -1.94 -24.41
CA ILE A 328 13.29 -3.22 -24.85
C ILE A 328 12.27 -3.91 -25.76
N TYR A 329 12.59 -4.00 -27.04
CA TYR A 329 11.77 -4.68 -28.05
C TYR A 329 12.26 -6.11 -28.20
N THR A 330 11.36 -7.08 -28.12
CA THR A 330 11.68 -8.50 -28.26
C THR A 330 10.67 -9.20 -29.15
N LYS A 331 11.03 -10.40 -29.61
CA LYS A 331 10.16 -11.24 -30.44
C LYS A 331 8.88 -11.67 -29.72
N ARG A 332 8.93 -11.94 -28.41
CA ARG A 332 7.72 -12.31 -27.63
C ARG A 332 6.80 -11.14 -27.35
N TYR A 333 7.37 -9.96 -27.15
CA TYR A 333 6.60 -8.75 -26.90
C TYR A 333 6.06 -8.11 -28.20
N GLY A 334 6.56 -8.53 -29.36
CA GLY A 334 6.09 -8.05 -30.66
C GLY A 334 6.30 -6.55 -30.81
N ASP A 335 5.24 -5.83 -31.20
CA ASP A 335 5.29 -4.38 -31.45
C ASP A 335 5.27 -3.54 -30.15
N LEU A 336 4.99 -4.15 -29.00
CA LEU A 336 4.86 -3.44 -27.71
C LEU A 336 6.11 -3.64 -26.85
N PRO A 337 7.03 -2.67 -26.74
CA PRO A 337 8.25 -2.85 -25.98
C PRO A 337 7.98 -2.98 -24.48
N LEU A 338 8.86 -3.69 -23.77
CA LEU A 338 8.98 -3.57 -22.33
C LEU A 338 9.64 -2.23 -22.00
N ILE A 339 8.89 -1.32 -21.38
CA ILE A 339 9.37 0.01 -21.00
C ILE A 339 9.68 0.04 -19.51
N VAL A 340 10.91 0.47 -19.17
CA VAL A 340 11.32 0.75 -17.80
C VAL A 340 11.63 2.24 -17.67
N GLN A 341 10.90 2.94 -16.80
CA GLN A 341 11.06 4.37 -16.55
C GLN A 341 11.17 4.66 -15.05
N GLY A 342 12.01 5.63 -14.69
CA GLY A 342 12.01 6.24 -13.36
C GLY A 342 13.26 7.09 -13.12
N ALA A 343 13.45 7.52 -11.88
CA ALA A 343 14.56 8.39 -11.50
C ALA A 343 15.91 7.74 -11.86
N GLY A 344 16.66 8.41 -12.73
CA GLY A 344 17.84 7.86 -13.39
C GLY A 344 19.18 8.06 -12.68
N ALA A 345 19.17 8.76 -11.54
CA ALA A 345 20.36 9.19 -10.81
C ALA A 345 20.07 9.38 -9.30
N GLY A 346 21.11 9.32 -8.48
CA GLY A 346 21.05 9.60 -7.04
C GLY A 346 21.78 8.56 -6.20
N ALA A 347 22.54 9.02 -5.20
CA ALA A 347 23.34 8.15 -4.34
C ALA A 347 22.47 7.15 -3.55
N ALA A 348 21.33 7.60 -3.01
CA ALA A 348 20.42 6.75 -2.25
C ALA A 348 19.75 5.65 -3.08
N VAL A 349 19.32 5.99 -4.30
CA VAL A 349 18.69 5.03 -5.23
C VAL A 349 19.72 4.02 -5.70
N THR A 350 20.92 4.46 -6.10
CA THR A 350 22.01 3.58 -6.54
C THR A 350 22.46 2.64 -5.41
N ALA A 351 22.65 3.16 -4.19
CA ALA A 351 22.99 2.36 -3.01
C ALA A 351 21.92 1.29 -2.70
N MET A 352 20.64 1.63 -2.89
CA MET A 352 19.53 0.69 -2.70
C MET A 352 19.62 -0.47 -3.70
N GLY A 353 19.92 -0.18 -4.97
CA GLY A 353 20.13 -1.23 -5.97
C GLY A 353 21.34 -2.12 -5.67
N VAL A 354 22.47 -1.54 -5.22
CA VAL A 354 23.67 -2.29 -4.81
C VAL A 354 23.33 -3.20 -3.63
N LEU A 355 22.60 -2.70 -2.64
CA LEU A 355 22.13 -3.52 -1.51
C LEU A 355 21.15 -4.61 -1.94
N GLY A 356 20.27 -4.34 -2.90
CA GLY A 356 19.41 -5.34 -3.52
C GLY A 356 20.20 -6.50 -4.13
N ASP A 357 21.29 -6.20 -4.82
CA ASP A 357 22.19 -7.22 -5.38
C ASP A 357 22.96 -7.99 -4.30
N VAL A 358 23.39 -7.33 -3.21
CA VAL A 358 23.94 -8.03 -2.03
C VAL A 358 22.93 -9.01 -1.42
N LEU A 359 21.66 -8.62 -1.31
CA LEU A 359 20.60 -9.50 -0.82
C LEU A 359 20.39 -10.72 -1.74
N LYS A 360 20.41 -10.53 -3.06
CA LYS A 360 20.35 -11.64 -4.04
C LYS A 360 21.48 -12.65 -3.85
N VAL A 361 22.68 -12.19 -3.54
CA VAL A 361 23.84 -13.06 -3.23
C VAL A 361 23.60 -13.81 -1.92
N LEU A 362 23.15 -13.11 -0.87
CA LEU A 362 22.89 -13.69 0.44
C LEU A 362 21.82 -14.80 0.39
N GLU A 363 20.76 -14.60 -0.40
CA GLU A 363 19.70 -15.59 -0.63
C GLU A 363 20.21 -16.88 -1.28
N ARG A 364 21.27 -16.81 -2.09
CA ARG A 364 21.84 -17.95 -2.83
C ARG A 364 22.93 -18.69 -2.06
N ILE A 365 23.67 -17.98 -1.20
CA ILE A 365 24.77 -18.58 -0.42
C ILE A 365 24.26 -19.26 0.86
N ARG A 366 23.09 -18.84 1.38
CA ARG A 366 22.52 -19.53 2.54
C ARG A 366 21.88 -20.86 2.14
N PRO A 367 22.16 -21.95 2.87
CA PRO A 367 21.33 -23.14 2.75
C PRO A 367 19.88 -22.77 3.15
N PRO A 368 18.86 -23.39 2.53
CA PRO A 368 17.50 -23.27 3.03
C PRO A 368 17.50 -23.59 4.53
N GLU A 369 16.83 -22.76 5.33
CA GLU A 369 16.69 -23.01 6.77
C GLU A 369 16.31 -24.47 6.97
N ALA A 370 17.06 -25.16 7.83
CA ALA A 370 16.80 -26.56 8.12
C ALA A 370 15.34 -26.69 8.57
N THR A 371 14.49 -27.22 7.68
CA THR A 371 13.20 -27.79 8.03
C THR A 371 13.45 -28.67 9.23
N LEU A 372 12.76 -28.40 10.35
CA LEU A 372 12.75 -29.24 11.54
C LEU A 372 12.67 -30.71 11.11
N LYS A 373 13.79 -31.44 11.21
CA LYS A 373 13.79 -32.90 11.07
C LYS A 373 13.06 -33.42 12.30
N PHE A 374 11.77 -33.74 12.15
CA PHE A 374 11.10 -34.62 13.08
C PHE A 374 11.62 -36.03 12.84
N SER A 375 12.40 -36.55 13.79
CA SER A 375 12.65 -37.98 13.88
C SER A 375 11.35 -38.65 14.29
N VAL A 376 10.69 -39.33 13.36
CA VAL A 376 9.56 -40.21 13.68
C VAL A 376 10.15 -41.48 14.28
N PHE A 377 9.81 -41.75 15.55
CA PHE A 377 9.97 -43.08 16.13
C PHE A 377 8.89 -43.98 15.54
N VAL A 378 9.27 -44.99 14.76
CA VAL A 378 8.38 -46.12 14.47
C VAL A 378 8.48 -47.05 15.67
N MET A 379 7.38 -47.23 16.39
CA MET A 379 7.25 -48.31 17.38
C MET A 379 6.93 -49.59 16.63
N ASP A 380 7.92 -50.48 16.51
CA ASP A 380 7.67 -51.89 16.26
C ASP A 380 7.71 -52.65 17.58
N ASP A 381 6.57 -53.27 17.85
CA ASP A 381 6.32 -54.43 18.67
C ASP A 381 6.43 -54.36 20.21
N TRP A 382 5.37 -54.87 20.82
CA TRP A 382 5.22 -55.12 22.24
C TRP A 382 5.93 -56.42 22.58
N THR A 383 7.15 -56.36 23.13
CA THR A 383 7.68 -57.28 24.17
C THR A 383 9.22 -57.28 24.16
N THR A 384 9.84 -56.41 24.96
CA THR A 384 10.96 -56.76 25.88
C THR A 384 11.54 -55.50 26.52
N ARG A 385 11.59 -55.50 27.85
CA ARG A 385 12.22 -54.46 28.68
C ARG A 385 13.74 -54.52 28.54
N LYS A 386 14.36 -53.47 28.00
CA LYS A 386 15.71 -53.00 28.38
C LYS A 386 15.88 -51.54 27.98
N ILE A 387 15.66 -50.64 28.95
CA ILE A 387 16.11 -49.25 28.87
C ILE A 387 17.48 -49.20 29.54
N SER A 388 18.55 -48.97 28.79
CA SER A 388 19.83 -48.51 29.32
C SER A 388 19.86 -46.98 29.29
N GLN A 389 20.17 -46.42 30.45
CA GLN A 389 19.94 -45.06 30.92
C GLN A 389 21.06 -44.06 30.54
N VAL A 390 20.69 -42.76 30.43
CA VAL A 390 21.34 -41.58 31.09
C VAL A 390 22.61 -41.04 30.40
N THR A 391 22.74 -39.72 30.14
CA THR A 391 22.83 -38.67 31.17
C THR A 391 22.49 -37.25 30.66
N VAL A 392 21.66 -36.54 31.44
CA VAL A 392 21.66 -35.07 31.56
C VAL A 392 22.52 -34.72 32.78
N SER A 393 23.33 -33.66 32.72
CA SER A 393 23.75 -32.96 33.95
C SER A 393 23.87 -31.44 33.76
N ILE A 394 23.32 -30.77 34.77
CA ILE A 394 23.20 -29.32 35.00
C ILE A 394 24.36 -28.87 35.89
N ALA A 395 24.91 -27.67 35.65
CA ALA A 395 25.73 -26.97 36.64
C ALA A 395 25.53 -25.44 36.60
N HIS A 396 24.53 -24.93 37.32
CA HIS A 396 24.70 -23.93 38.39
C HIS A 396 23.38 -23.61 39.09
N ILE A 397 23.40 -23.69 40.43
CA ILE A 397 22.27 -23.48 41.35
C ILE A 397 22.68 -22.44 42.41
N LYS A 398 21.69 -21.63 42.88
CA LYS A 398 21.50 -20.93 44.19
C LYS A 398 22.00 -19.50 44.42
N ARG A 399 21.03 -18.59 44.66
CA ARG A 399 20.73 -17.80 45.91
C ARG A 399 19.49 -16.92 45.62
N LEU A 400 18.44 -16.73 46.41
CA LEU A 400 18.16 -16.81 47.85
C LEU A 400 16.64 -16.98 48.09
N LYS A 401 16.27 -17.79 49.11
CA LYS A 401 14.98 -17.77 49.83
C LYS A 401 15.19 -17.06 51.18
N ARG A 402 14.23 -16.24 51.62
CA ARG A 402 13.79 -15.96 53.01
C ARG A 402 12.65 -14.91 52.97
N SER A 403 11.39 -15.31 52.92
CA SER A 403 10.42 -15.47 54.03
C SER A 403 10.09 -14.19 54.83
N ARG A 404 8.82 -13.74 54.79
CA ARG A 404 7.93 -13.76 55.96
C ARG A 404 6.46 -13.50 55.58
N SER A 405 5.61 -14.07 56.43
CA SER A 405 4.18 -14.29 56.41
C SER A 405 3.31 -13.07 56.71
N MET A 406 2.10 -13.04 56.16
CA MET A 406 0.90 -12.58 56.90
C MET A 406 -0.36 -13.28 56.34
N ARG A 407 -1.06 -14.01 57.22
CA ARG A 407 -2.47 -14.42 57.10
C ARG A 407 -3.22 -13.73 58.23
N ILE A 408 -4.39 -13.14 57.96
CA ILE A 408 -5.49 -12.87 58.92
C ILE A 408 -6.83 -13.05 58.14
N PRO A 409 -7.93 -13.54 58.79
CA PRO A 409 -8.87 -14.53 58.24
C PRO A 409 -10.29 -13.95 57.90
N PRO A 410 -11.31 -14.77 57.55
CA PRO A 410 -12.55 -14.33 56.90
C PRO A 410 -13.72 -14.12 57.88
N GLN A 411 -14.66 -13.21 57.58
CA GLN A 411 -16.03 -13.24 58.14
C GLN A 411 -17.08 -12.61 57.20
N ASN A 412 -18.13 -13.41 56.99
CA ASN A 412 -19.57 -13.11 56.94
C ASN A 412 -20.22 -12.49 55.69
N LEU A 413 -20.88 -13.41 54.97
CA LEU A 413 -22.22 -13.31 54.36
C LEU A 413 -23.15 -12.29 55.02
N LEU A 414 -23.89 -11.55 54.19
CA LEU A 414 -25.32 -11.32 54.40
C LEU A 414 -26.03 -11.12 53.05
N GLU A 415 -27.09 -11.90 52.91
CA GLU A 415 -27.95 -12.08 51.76
C GLU A 415 -28.84 -10.86 51.47
N ILE A 416 -29.31 -10.87 50.23
CA ILE A 416 -30.30 -9.99 49.60
C ILE A 416 -31.70 -10.44 50.04
N ASP A 417 -32.66 -9.51 50.14
CA ASP A 417 -34.05 -9.77 49.71
C ASP A 417 -34.83 -8.46 49.41
N PRO A 418 -35.89 -8.50 48.56
CA PRO A 418 -36.41 -7.38 47.76
C PRO A 418 -37.88 -7.04 48.13
N PRO A 419 -38.77 -6.66 47.18
CA PRO A 419 -39.01 -5.31 46.61
C PRO A 419 -40.41 -4.74 46.99
N CYS A 420 -40.66 -3.42 46.83
CA CYS A 420 -42.00 -2.93 46.42
C CYS A 420 -42.12 -1.44 46.06
N GLN A 421 -43.15 -1.19 45.26
CA GLN A 421 -43.53 -0.05 44.42
C GLN A 421 -44.17 1.19 45.15
N PRO A 422 -44.61 2.28 44.44
CA PRO A 422 -44.42 3.69 44.83
C PRO A 422 -45.68 4.45 45.31
N ARG A 423 -45.50 5.68 45.81
CA ARG A 423 -46.42 6.87 45.84
C ARG A 423 -45.76 7.96 46.72
N ALA A 424 -45.68 9.28 46.48
CA ALA A 424 -46.51 10.33 45.89
C ALA A 424 -46.64 11.49 46.91
N VAL A 425 -46.25 12.72 46.51
CA VAL A 425 -46.76 14.06 46.93
C VAL A 425 -46.39 14.65 48.32
N GLY A 426 -45.92 15.91 48.34
CA GLY A 426 -46.37 16.87 49.39
C GLY A 426 -45.41 17.95 49.94
N ARG A 427 -45.25 19.06 49.20
CA ARG A 427 -45.18 20.50 49.62
C ARG A 427 -44.66 20.96 51.02
N ASN A 428 -43.75 21.94 50.93
CA ASN A 428 -43.75 23.31 51.51
C ASN A 428 -43.19 23.67 52.91
N ARG A 429 -42.20 24.61 52.83
CA ARG A 429 -42.08 25.97 53.42
C ARG A 429 -41.50 26.22 54.83
N ALA A 430 -40.46 27.09 54.79
CA ALA A 430 -40.13 28.26 55.64
C ALA A 430 -39.58 28.00 57.06
N GLY A 431 -38.59 28.73 57.59
CA GLY A 431 -37.89 29.94 57.17
C GLY A 431 -36.88 30.43 58.24
N LEU A 432 -36.35 31.65 58.03
CA LEU A 432 -35.41 32.51 58.81
C LEU A 432 -33.90 32.29 58.56
N LYS A 433 -33.15 33.22 57.90
CA LYS A 433 -32.67 34.61 58.23
C LYS A 433 -31.72 34.66 59.43
N LYS A 434 -30.62 35.43 59.50
CA LYS A 434 -29.62 36.04 58.58
C LYS A 434 -28.66 36.81 59.53
N GLU A 435 -27.34 36.65 59.46
CA GLU A 435 -26.38 37.66 59.94
C GLU A 435 -25.16 37.71 59.01
N ILE A 436 -24.62 38.92 58.84
CA ILE A 436 -23.79 39.37 57.70
C ILE A 436 -22.41 39.76 58.21
N PHE A 437 -21.34 39.35 57.52
CA PHE A 437 -20.15 40.18 57.31
C PHE A 437 -19.54 39.92 55.92
N ARG A 438 -19.17 41.00 55.23
CA ARG A 438 -18.66 41.06 53.84
C ARG A 438 -17.19 40.65 53.74
N CYS A 439 -16.83 39.90 52.69
CA CYS A 439 -15.64 40.16 51.89
C CYS A 439 -15.67 39.41 50.54
N GLY A 440 -15.39 40.14 49.44
CA GLY A 440 -14.80 39.60 48.20
C GLY A 440 -15.72 38.87 47.22
N ALA A 441 -16.00 39.51 46.08
CA ALA A 441 -16.60 38.88 44.91
C ALA A 441 -15.69 37.81 44.29
N ARG A 442 -16.24 36.62 44.00
CA ARG A 442 -15.80 35.70 42.92
C ARG A 442 -17.02 34.98 42.30
N PRO A 443 -16.99 34.62 41.01
CA PRO A 443 -18.18 34.43 40.18
C PRO A 443 -18.72 32.99 40.18
N TRP A 444 -19.99 32.89 39.80
CA TRP A 444 -20.83 31.70 39.56
C TRP A 444 -20.31 30.71 38.48
N PHE A 445 -19.01 30.58 38.27
CA PHE A 445 -18.41 29.75 37.22
C PHE A 445 -17.95 28.35 37.65
N ASP A 446 -18.02 28.01 38.95
CA ASP A 446 -17.42 26.76 39.47
C ASP A 446 -18.41 25.58 39.59
N ILE A 447 -19.72 25.83 39.67
CA ILE A 447 -20.71 24.75 39.85
C ILE A 447 -20.94 23.96 38.55
N ARG A 448 -20.86 24.62 37.38
CA ARG A 448 -21.00 23.93 36.09
C ARG A 448 -19.81 23.03 35.79
N ALA A 449 -18.59 23.46 36.11
CA ALA A 449 -17.38 22.67 35.95
C ALA A 449 -17.39 21.45 36.88
N GLN A 450 -17.84 21.60 38.13
CA GLN A 450 -17.95 20.48 39.07
C GLN A 450 -19.05 19.48 38.69
N ILE A 451 -20.17 19.91 38.11
CA ILE A 451 -21.20 19.02 37.57
C ILE A 451 -20.69 18.27 36.33
N THR A 452 -19.99 18.94 35.41
CA THR A 452 -19.38 18.28 34.24
C THR A 452 -18.29 17.28 34.66
N GLN A 453 -17.49 17.62 35.68
CA GLN A 453 -16.45 16.74 36.20
C GLN A 453 -17.04 15.54 36.97
N ALA A 454 -18.15 15.74 37.70
CA ALA A 454 -18.90 14.65 38.31
C ALA A 454 -19.60 13.74 37.27
N GLN A 455 -20.17 14.30 36.19
CA GLN A 455 -20.73 13.53 35.07
C GLN A 455 -19.66 12.74 34.32
N MET A 456 -18.51 13.35 34.02
CA MET A 456 -17.37 12.65 33.43
C MET A 456 -16.84 11.55 34.34
N THR A 457 -16.81 11.77 35.67
CA THR A 457 -16.36 10.74 36.61
C THR A 457 -17.36 9.59 36.70
N ILE A 458 -18.68 9.85 36.63
CA ILE A 458 -19.72 8.82 36.60
C ILE A 458 -19.69 8.03 35.28
N GLU A 459 -19.52 8.69 34.13
CA GLU A 459 -19.37 8.04 32.82
C GLU A 459 -18.10 7.17 32.77
N HIS A 460 -16.97 7.67 33.29
CA HIS A 460 -15.72 6.93 33.33
C HIS A 460 -15.77 5.74 34.31
N SER A 461 -16.52 5.87 35.40
CA SER A 461 -16.78 4.77 36.35
C SER A 461 -17.71 3.72 35.76
N THR A 462 -18.73 4.15 35.00
CA THR A 462 -19.69 3.27 34.31
C THR A 462 -19.02 2.52 33.17
N LEU A 463 -18.16 3.18 32.39
CA LEU A 463 -17.30 2.57 31.38
C LEU A 463 -16.35 1.55 31.99
N LYS A 464 -15.68 1.84 33.11
CA LYS A 464 -14.80 0.87 33.80
C LYS A 464 -15.56 -0.36 34.33
N ILE A 465 -16.79 -0.17 34.83
CA ILE A 465 -17.63 -1.27 35.30
C ILE A 465 -18.16 -2.11 34.12
N LEU A 466 -18.52 -1.47 33.01
CA LEU A 466 -18.92 -2.14 31.76
C LEU A 466 -17.75 -2.89 31.12
N GLU A 467 -16.56 -2.29 31.09
CA GLU A 467 -15.31 -2.90 30.64
C GLU A 467 -14.95 -4.10 31.50
N GLN A 468 -14.99 -3.99 32.84
CA GLN A 468 -14.77 -5.12 33.74
C GLN A 468 -15.81 -6.23 33.51
N ASN A 469 -17.10 -5.91 33.42
CA ASN A 469 -18.15 -6.90 33.14
C ASN A 469 -18.00 -7.57 31.77
N HIS A 470 -17.56 -6.82 30.75
CA HIS A 470 -17.25 -7.36 29.42
C HIS A 470 -16.01 -8.28 29.47
N GLN A 471 -14.98 -7.90 30.23
CA GLN A 471 -13.75 -8.67 30.41
C GLN A 471 -14.02 -10.00 31.14
N TYR A 472 -14.83 -9.98 32.20
CA TYR A 472 -15.26 -11.21 32.90
C TYR A 472 -16.09 -12.13 32.00
N ARG A 473 -17.04 -11.58 31.22
CA ARG A 473 -17.81 -12.37 30.24
C ARG A 473 -16.93 -12.95 29.13
N LEU A 474 -15.92 -12.22 28.67
CA LEU A 474 -14.99 -12.69 27.66
C LEU A 474 -14.13 -13.85 28.19
N ILE A 475 -13.60 -13.72 29.41
CA ILE A 475 -12.82 -14.75 30.09
C ILE A 475 -13.68 -16.00 30.33
N ASP A 476 -14.90 -15.85 30.84
CA ASP A 476 -15.84 -16.96 31.03
C ASP A 476 -16.21 -17.64 29.71
N ASN A 477 -16.38 -16.87 28.63
CA ASN A 477 -16.61 -17.41 27.30
C ASN A 477 -15.40 -18.21 26.81
N ILE A 478 -14.18 -17.69 26.95
CA ILE A 478 -12.94 -18.36 26.55
C ILE A 478 -12.74 -19.64 27.36
N ASN A 479 -13.00 -19.62 28.66
CA ASN A 479 -12.88 -20.78 29.53
C ASN A 479 -13.93 -21.86 29.22
N LYS A 480 -15.18 -21.47 28.89
CA LYS A 480 -16.23 -22.41 28.46
C LYS A 480 -15.92 -23.05 27.10
N MET A 481 -15.32 -22.31 26.16
CA MET A 481 -14.88 -22.85 24.86
C MET A 481 -13.88 -24.01 25.04
N GLY A 482 -13.05 -23.96 26.07
CA GLY A 482 -12.09 -25.02 26.39
C GLY A 482 -12.70 -26.25 27.05
N ALA A 483 -13.86 -26.12 27.67
CA ALA A 483 -14.57 -27.24 28.30
C ALA A 483 -15.40 -28.04 27.26
N ASP A 484 -16.00 -27.35 26.28
CA ASP A 484 -16.86 -27.97 25.25
C ASP A 484 -16.05 -28.71 24.17
N SER A 485 -14.76 -28.42 23.99
CA SER A 485 -13.91 -29.04 22.96
C SER A 485 -13.40 -30.45 23.31
N ASN A 486 -13.45 -30.85 24.59
CA ASN A 486 -12.74 -32.03 25.09
C ASN A 486 -13.63 -33.15 25.67
N GLY A 487 -14.95 -33.11 25.49
CA GLY A 487 -15.81 -34.22 25.94
C GLY A 487 -15.69 -34.54 27.45
N GLY A 488 -15.27 -33.58 28.28
CA GLY A 488 -15.18 -33.73 29.74
C GLY A 488 -13.79 -33.93 30.35
N GLU A 489 -12.70 -34.03 29.58
CA GLU A 489 -11.33 -34.08 30.17
C GLU A 489 -10.72 -32.67 30.33
N THR A 490 -10.61 -32.21 31.58
CA THR A 490 -10.26 -30.84 31.97
C THR A 490 -8.77 -30.46 31.89
N ASP A 491 -7.87 -31.38 31.56
CA ASP A 491 -6.42 -31.16 31.80
C ASP A 491 -5.60 -30.73 30.58
N LYS A 492 -6.18 -30.62 29.36
CA LYS A 492 -5.46 -30.14 28.16
C LYS A 492 -6.32 -29.30 27.22
N PHE A 493 -6.39 -27.99 27.45
CA PHE A 493 -7.00 -27.05 26.49
C PHE A 493 -6.22 -27.04 25.16
N VAL A 494 -6.87 -27.40 24.06
CA VAL A 494 -6.34 -27.26 22.70
C VAL A 494 -7.31 -26.41 21.88
N LEU A 495 -6.92 -25.18 21.54
CA LEU A 495 -7.71 -24.31 20.69
C LEU A 495 -7.57 -24.75 19.23
N THR A 496 -8.62 -25.33 18.66
CA THR A 496 -8.68 -25.63 17.22
C THR A 496 -9.26 -24.45 16.44
N ALA A 497 -9.06 -24.42 15.12
CA ALA A 497 -9.60 -23.37 14.28
C ALA A 497 -11.14 -23.40 14.23
N GLU A 498 -11.75 -24.59 14.31
CA GLU A 498 -13.20 -24.76 14.41
C GLU A 498 -13.74 -24.27 15.75
N ALA A 499 -13.01 -24.52 16.85
CA ALA A 499 -13.36 -24.00 18.17
C ALA A 499 -13.29 -22.46 18.19
N LEU A 500 -12.25 -21.88 17.57
CA LEU A 500 -12.17 -20.43 17.36
C LEU A 500 -13.34 -19.93 16.53
N HIS A 501 -13.64 -20.55 15.39
CA HIS A 501 -14.74 -20.15 14.51
C HIS A 501 -16.11 -20.11 15.23
N LYS A 502 -16.43 -21.16 16.01
CA LYS A 502 -17.65 -21.21 16.83
C LYS A 502 -17.72 -20.09 17.88
N ALA A 503 -16.57 -19.60 18.31
CA ALA A 503 -16.46 -18.56 19.32
C ALA A 503 -16.44 -17.13 18.74
N LEU A 504 -16.04 -16.96 17.49
CA LEU A 504 -15.90 -15.66 16.82
C LEU A 504 -17.08 -14.70 17.01
N PRO A 505 -18.36 -15.13 16.93
CA PRO A 505 -19.49 -14.22 17.11
C PRO A 505 -19.53 -13.53 18.49
N LYS A 506 -18.82 -14.06 19.49
CA LYS A 506 -18.72 -13.49 20.84
C LYS A 506 -17.60 -12.45 20.99
N PHE A 507 -16.70 -12.36 20.01
CA PHE A 507 -15.58 -11.43 20.03
C PHE A 507 -15.95 -10.10 19.40
N HIS A 508 -15.16 -9.07 19.70
CA HIS A 508 -15.30 -7.73 19.12
C HIS A 508 -15.10 -7.76 17.60
N PHE A 509 -15.73 -6.82 16.89
CA PHE A 509 -15.69 -6.70 15.42
C PHE A 509 -14.25 -6.74 14.86
N SER A 510 -13.31 -6.05 15.50
CA SER A 510 -11.90 -6.03 15.08
C SER A 510 -11.23 -7.41 15.18
N THR A 511 -11.59 -8.23 16.18
CA THR A 511 -11.07 -9.59 16.34
C THR A 511 -11.67 -10.52 15.29
N GLN A 512 -12.97 -10.38 15.03
CA GLN A 512 -13.65 -11.13 13.97
C GLN A 512 -13.00 -10.84 12.60
N ALA A 513 -12.72 -9.56 12.29
CA ALA A 513 -12.11 -9.15 11.02
C ALA A 513 -10.73 -9.79 10.77
N VAL A 514 -10.01 -10.17 11.83
CA VAL A 514 -8.67 -10.75 11.74
C VAL A 514 -8.70 -12.27 11.58
N HIS A 515 -9.67 -12.94 12.21
CA HIS A 515 -9.63 -14.39 12.43
C HIS A 515 -10.78 -15.17 11.75
N ALA A 516 -11.72 -14.48 11.10
CA ALA A 516 -12.93 -15.12 10.57
C ALA A 516 -12.70 -16.25 9.55
N ASP A 517 -11.58 -16.21 8.83
CA ASP A 517 -11.23 -17.19 7.80
C ASP A 517 -10.17 -18.21 8.25
N ASP A 518 -9.72 -18.20 9.51
CA ASP A 518 -8.63 -19.05 10.00
C ASP A 518 -8.91 -20.55 9.81
N PHE A 519 -10.16 -20.98 10.00
CA PHE A 519 -10.58 -22.39 9.88
C PHE A 519 -10.59 -22.91 8.44
N VAL A 520 -10.50 -22.03 7.44
CA VAL A 520 -10.48 -22.39 6.02
C VAL A 520 -9.06 -22.40 5.45
N SER A 521 -8.06 -21.95 6.20
CA SER A 521 -6.68 -21.89 5.70
C SER A 521 -6.10 -23.30 5.52
N PRO A 522 -5.79 -23.75 4.29
CA PRO A 522 -5.20 -25.08 4.05
C PRO A 522 -3.72 -25.14 4.46
N HIS A 523 -3.11 -23.99 4.73
CA HIS A 523 -1.69 -23.84 5.03
C HIS A 523 -1.46 -23.15 6.39
N ARG A 524 -0.25 -23.31 6.93
CA ARG A 524 0.16 -22.70 8.20
C ARG A 524 0.60 -21.23 8.10
N ALA A 525 0.60 -20.63 6.90
CA ALA A 525 0.91 -19.22 6.76
C ALA A 525 -0.21 -18.35 7.36
N ILE A 526 0.18 -17.29 8.08
CA ILE A 526 -0.74 -16.38 8.77
C ILE A 526 -1.40 -15.41 7.76
N ALA A 527 -0.64 -14.94 6.78
CA ALA A 527 -1.19 -14.18 5.67
C ALA A 527 -1.82 -15.16 4.66
N PRO A 528 -3.04 -14.89 4.16
CA PRO A 528 -3.61 -15.66 3.07
C PRO A 528 -2.69 -15.63 1.85
N ALA A 529 -2.49 -16.76 1.19
CA ALA A 529 -1.85 -16.79 -0.12
C ALA A 529 -2.76 -16.16 -1.20
N MET A 530 -2.15 -15.64 -2.26
CA MET A 530 -2.87 -15.19 -3.45
C MET A 530 -2.91 -16.35 -4.46
N HIS A 531 -4.10 -16.75 -4.87
CA HIS A 531 -4.34 -17.91 -5.72
C HIS A 531 -4.87 -17.47 -7.09
N PRO A 532 -4.00 -17.35 -8.12
CA PRO A 532 -4.43 -16.96 -9.48
C PRO A 532 -5.03 -18.13 -10.28
N ALA A 533 -5.10 -19.33 -9.70
CA ALA A 533 -5.57 -20.53 -10.38
C ALA A 533 -7.05 -20.41 -10.77
N VAL A 534 -7.37 -20.84 -11.98
CA VAL A 534 -8.74 -20.89 -12.49
C VAL A 534 -9.34 -22.29 -12.42
N ASN A 535 -8.50 -23.32 -12.42
CA ASN A 535 -8.87 -24.72 -12.43
C ASN A 535 -8.24 -25.47 -11.24
N TYR A 536 -8.96 -26.48 -10.77
CA TYR A 536 -8.57 -27.31 -9.63
C TYR A 536 -8.58 -28.78 -10.05
N ARG A 537 -7.67 -29.58 -9.48
CA ARG A 537 -7.55 -30.99 -9.85
C ARG A 537 -8.61 -31.80 -9.11
N TYR A 538 -9.31 -32.66 -9.83
CA TYR A 538 -10.16 -33.68 -9.25
C TYR A 538 -9.35 -34.78 -8.55
N THR A 539 -10.00 -35.51 -7.64
CA THR A 539 -9.48 -36.77 -7.11
C THR A 539 -9.11 -37.74 -8.25
N ARG A 540 -8.05 -38.53 -8.04
CA ARG A 540 -7.62 -39.56 -8.98
C ARG A 540 -8.33 -40.90 -8.75
N ASP A 541 -9.07 -41.02 -7.66
CA ASP A 541 -9.86 -42.20 -7.34
C ASP A 541 -11.21 -42.13 -8.07
N PRO A 542 -11.46 -42.99 -9.08
CA PRO A 542 -12.70 -42.94 -9.86
C PRO A 542 -13.95 -43.21 -9.02
N ASP A 543 -13.81 -43.93 -7.90
CA ASP A 543 -14.95 -44.23 -7.00
C ASP A 543 -15.35 -43.01 -6.13
N GLN A 544 -14.51 -41.97 -6.11
CA GLN A 544 -14.75 -40.70 -5.39
C GLN A 544 -15.09 -39.54 -6.33
N LEU A 545 -15.21 -39.77 -7.65
CA LEU A 545 -15.61 -38.73 -8.58
C LEU A 545 -17.11 -38.46 -8.48
N VAL A 546 -17.45 -37.25 -8.04
CA VAL A 546 -18.83 -36.76 -7.97
C VAL A 546 -18.98 -35.54 -8.89
N GLU A 547 -20.10 -35.48 -9.61
CA GLU A 547 -20.36 -34.39 -10.55
C GLU A 547 -20.39 -33.04 -9.82
N MET A 548 -19.58 -32.08 -10.29
CA MET A 548 -19.49 -30.71 -9.75
C MET A 548 -19.05 -30.60 -8.28
N GLU A 549 -18.48 -31.66 -7.72
CA GLU A 549 -17.89 -31.68 -6.38
C GLU A 549 -16.40 -32.04 -6.48
N ASN A 550 -15.58 -31.48 -5.58
CA ASN A 550 -14.14 -31.73 -5.56
C ASN A 550 -13.57 -31.62 -4.15
N ASP A 551 -14.10 -32.44 -3.25
CA ASP A 551 -13.73 -32.44 -1.85
C ASP A 551 -12.29 -32.93 -1.66
N ASP A 552 -11.44 -32.09 -1.08
CA ASP A 552 -10.12 -32.49 -0.59
C ASP A 552 -10.23 -32.90 0.88
N PRO A 553 -10.02 -34.18 1.24
CA PRO A 553 -10.09 -34.62 2.63
C PRO A 553 -9.03 -33.95 3.52
N ASN A 554 -7.98 -33.36 2.96
CA ASN A 554 -6.96 -32.60 3.71
C ASN A 554 -7.32 -31.12 3.87
N ALA A 555 -8.26 -30.60 3.07
CA ALA A 555 -8.69 -29.20 3.07
C ALA A 555 -10.19 -29.08 2.72
N PRO A 556 -11.09 -29.69 3.52
CA PRO A 556 -12.50 -29.82 3.17
C PRO A 556 -13.22 -28.47 3.04
N PHE A 557 -12.73 -27.42 3.72
CA PHE A 557 -13.30 -26.07 3.64
C PHE A 557 -12.70 -25.21 2.51
N ASP A 558 -11.64 -25.67 1.84
CA ASP A 558 -10.94 -25.01 0.73
C ASP A 558 -10.99 -25.87 -0.56
N SER A 559 -12.17 -26.48 -0.78
CA SER A 559 -12.43 -27.37 -1.90
C SER A 559 -13.10 -26.61 -3.04
N HIS A 560 -12.53 -26.71 -4.24
CA HIS A 560 -12.90 -25.89 -5.39
C HIS A 560 -12.91 -26.71 -6.69
N VAL A 561 -13.82 -26.36 -7.61
CA VAL A 561 -13.94 -26.99 -8.93
C VAL A 561 -13.44 -26.06 -10.03
N TYR A 562 -13.93 -24.82 -10.04
CA TYR A 562 -13.57 -23.80 -11.03
C TYR A 562 -13.74 -22.41 -10.41
N SER A 563 -12.82 -21.49 -10.67
CA SER A 563 -12.74 -20.20 -9.96
C SER A 563 -13.97 -19.31 -10.11
N ARG A 564 -14.76 -19.52 -11.17
CA ARG A 564 -16.03 -18.81 -11.36
C ARG A 564 -17.11 -19.20 -10.33
N TYR A 565 -17.04 -20.43 -9.82
CA TYR A 565 -17.99 -20.95 -8.83
C TYR A 565 -17.58 -20.49 -7.43
N THR A 566 -16.37 -20.90 -7.04
CA THR A 566 -15.70 -20.53 -5.80
C THR A 566 -14.18 -20.50 -6.04
N ALA A 567 -13.46 -19.65 -5.32
CA ALA A 567 -12.00 -19.60 -5.35
C ALA A 567 -11.47 -19.26 -3.94
N PRO A 568 -10.24 -19.67 -3.57
CA PRO A 568 -9.72 -19.50 -2.21
C PRO A 568 -9.82 -18.05 -1.71
N ASN A 569 -9.45 -17.06 -2.53
CA ASN A 569 -9.44 -15.66 -2.12
C ASN A 569 -10.85 -15.06 -2.00
N SER A 570 -11.73 -15.26 -2.98
CA SER A 570 -13.08 -14.70 -2.94
C SER A 570 -13.96 -15.39 -1.89
N ASN A 571 -13.80 -16.70 -1.70
CA ASN A 571 -14.51 -17.47 -0.68
C ASN A 571 -14.11 -17.03 0.74
N ARG A 572 -12.81 -16.92 1.02
CA ARG A 572 -12.32 -16.41 2.31
C ARG A 572 -12.78 -14.97 2.56
N PHE A 573 -12.76 -14.11 1.54
CA PHE A 573 -13.28 -12.75 1.66
C PHE A 573 -14.78 -12.72 2.03
N GLU A 574 -15.60 -13.55 1.36
CA GLU A 574 -17.02 -13.71 1.69
C GLU A 574 -17.26 -14.25 3.11
N ILE A 575 -16.42 -15.16 3.60
CA ILE A 575 -16.49 -15.68 4.98
C ILE A 575 -16.25 -14.56 5.99
N VAL A 576 -15.23 -13.72 5.78
CA VAL A 576 -14.96 -12.59 6.68
C VAL A 576 -16.12 -11.60 6.62
N LEU A 577 -16.61 -11.24 5.43
CA LEU A 577 -17.77 -10.35 5.28
C LEU A 577 -19.03 -10.89 5.96
N LYS A 578 -19.37 -12.16 5.73
CA LYS A 578 -20.52 -12.83 6.37
C LYS A 578 -20.41 -12.79 7.89
N THR A 579 -19.20 -12.94 8.42
CA THR A 579 -18.94 -12.84 9.86
C THR A 579 -19.15 -11.42 10.37
N LEU A 580 -18.58 -10.43 9.69
CA LEU A 580 -18.63 -9.02 10.10
C LEU A 580 -20.03 -8.40 9.97
N PHE A 581 -20.78 -8.80 8.94
CA PHE A 581 -22.13 -8.32 8.71
C PHE A 581 -23.16 -9.15 9.48
N GLY A 582 -22.88 -10.41 9.77
CA GLY A 582 -23.81 -11.33 10.44
C GLY A 582 -24.85 -11.96 9.50
N TYR A 583 -24.72 -11.76 8.19
CA TYR A 583 -25.71 -12.19 7.19
C TYR A 583 -25.06 -12.81 5.95
N SER A 584 -25.85 -13.57 5.19
CA SER A 584 -25.43 -14.11 3.89
C SER A 584 -24.94 -13.02 2.95
N THR A 585 -23.79 -13.23 2.34
CA THR A 585 -23.08 -12.21 1.56
C THR A 585 -22.51 -12.81 0.28
N VAL A 586 -22.67 -12.11 -0.85
CA VAL A 586 -22.14 -12.50 -2.17
C VAL A 586 -21.35 -11.34 -2.76
N THR A 587 -20.16 -11.63 -3.30
CA THR A 587 -19.25 -10.64 -3.87
C THR A 587 -19.28 -10.62 -5.40
N TYR A 588 -18.96 -9.46 -5.99
CA TYR A 588 -18.99 -9.19 -7.42
C TYR A 588 -17.79 -8.34 -7.84
N ALA A 589 -17.51 -8.26 -9.14
CA ALA A 589 -16.41 -7.48 -9.70
C ALA A 589 -16.48 -5.97 -9.40
N SER A 590 -17.67 -5.41 -9.18
CA SER A 590 -17.87 -3.98 -8.88
C SER A 590 -19.22 -3.72 -8.20
N GLY A 591 -19.38 -2.55 -7.56
CA GLY A 591 -20.67 -2.13 -7.00
C GLY A 591 -21.81 -2.11 -8.02
N LEU A 592 -21.53 -1.76 -9.28
CA LEU A 592 -22.52 -1.82 -10.36
C LEU A 592 -22.90 -3.25 -10.73
N ALA A 593 -21.95 -4.19 -10.70
CA ALA A 593 -22.24 -5.60 -10.92
C ALA A 593 -23.11 -6.17 -9.78
N ALA A 594 -22.89 -5.74 -8.53
CA ALA A 594 -23.74 -6.09 -7.40
C ALA A 594 -25.18 -5.54 -7.58
N PHE A 595 -25.32 -4.25 -7.90
CA PHE A 595 -26.64 -3.64 -8.14
C PHE A 595 -27.38 -4.28 -9.32
N ASN A 596 -26.69 -4.55 -10.42
CA ASN A 596 -27.25 -5.26 -11.58
C ASN A 596 -27.77 -6.65 -11.18
N SER A 597 -27.01 -7.38 -10.35
CA SER A 597 -27.43 -8.71 -9.89
C SER A 597 -28.65 -8.64 -8.96
N MET A 598 -28.78 -7.58 -8.17
CA MET A 598 -30.01 -7.35 -7.38
C MET A 598 -31.23 -7.11 -8.27
N LEU A 599 -31.08 -6.33 -9.34
CA LEU A 599 -32.18 -6.09 -10.30
C LEU A 599 -32.57 -7.34 -11.07
N ILE A 600 -31.61 -8.21 -11.41
CA ILE A 600 -31.88 -9.49 -12.08
C ILE A 600 -32.62 -10.43 -11.13
N LEU A 601 -32.15 -10.56 -9.89
CA LEU A 601 -32.78 -11.39 -8.85
C LEU A 601 -34.23 -10.95 -8.57
N VAL A 602 -34.44 -9.66 -8.30
CA VAL A 602 -35.76 -9.13 -7.92
C VAL A 602 -36.68 -9.02 -9.15
N ASN A 603 -36.11 -8.68 -10.31
CA ASN A 603 -36.83 -8.41 -11.57
C ASN A 603 -38.08 -7.52 -11.39
N PRO A 604 -37.94 -6.33 -10.77
CA PRO A 604 -39.09 -5.50 -10.44
C PRO A 604 -39.75 -4.89 -11.69
N LYS A 605 -41.04 -4.56 -11.62
CA LYS A 605 -41.72 -3.79 -12.68
C LYS A 605 -41.48 -2.30 -12.54
N LYS A 606 -41.40 -1.80 -11.30
CA LYS A 606 -41.05 -0.43 -10.97
C LYS A 606 -39.92 -0.40 -9.94
N ILE A 607 -39.01 0.56 -10.11
CA ILE A 607 -38.02 0.92 -9.10
C ILE A 607 -38.24 2.39 -8.69
N PHE A 608 -38.33 2.62 -7.39
CA PHE A 608 -38.45 3.94 -6.77
C PHE A 608 -37.06 4.37 -6.28
N ILE A 609 -36.51 5.41 -6.90
CA ILE A 609 -35.18 5.95 -6.64
C ILE A 609 -35.10 7.40 -7.18
N THR A 610 -34.64 8.33 -6.34
CA THR A 610 -34.44 9.74 -6.74
C THR A 610 -32.95 10.02 -6.93
N ASP A 611 -32.28 10.51 -5.87
CA ASP A 611 -30.85 10.73 -5.87
C ASP A 611 -30.07 9.47 -5.47
N GLY A 612 -28.80 9.47 -5.83
CA GLY A 612 -27.82 8.46 -5.47
C GLY A 612 -26.68 8.41 -6.49
N TYR A 613 -25.89 7.35 -6.45
CA TYR A 613 -24.78 7.16 -7.39
C TYR A 613 -25.26 7.05 -8.84
N HIS A 614 -24.85 7.99 -9.70
CA HIS A 614 -25.24 8.05 -11.12
C HIS A 614 -25.14 6.73 -11.89
N GLY A 615 -24.14 5.88 -11.57
CA GLY A 615 -23.93 4.61 -12.26
C GLY A 615 -25.10 3.63 -12.09
N VAL A 616 -25.82 3.65 -10.96
CA VAL A 616 -26.99 2.76 -10.77
C VAL A 616 -28.14 3.13 -11.70
N HIS A 617 -28.29 4.43 -12.02
CA HIS A 617 -29.30 4.87 -12.98
C HIS A 617 -29.00 4.35 -14.39
N GLY A 618 -27.72 4.31 -14.79
CA GLY A 618 -27.34 3.70 -16.07
C GLY A 618 -27.71 2.21 -16.17
N ILE A 619 -27.59 1.45 -15.07
CA ILE A 619 -28.04 0.06 -15.03
C ILE A 619 -29.58 -0.02 -15.13
N ILE A 620 -30.31 0.88 -14.45
CA ILE A 620 -31.78 0.94 -14.54
C ILE A 620 -32.22 1.21 -15.99
N ASP A 621 -31.54 2.09 -16.71
CA ASP A 621 -31.85 2.41 -18.12
C ASP A 621 -31.60 1.19 -19.04
N ILE A 622 -30.56 0.41 -18.76
CA ILE A 622 -30.31 -0.87 -19.45
C ILE A 622 -31.45 -1.85 -19.16
N MET A 623 -31.87 -1.99 -17.90
CA MET A 623 -32.97 -2.88 -17.53
C MET A 623 -34.29 -2.43 -18.13
N HIS A 624 -34.59 -1.12 -18.15
CA HIS A 624 -35.73 -0.56 -18.85
C HIS A 624 -35.76 -1.00 -20.32
N LYS A 625 -34.63 -0.90 -21.02
CA LYS A 625 -34.51 -1.33 -22.41
C LYS A 625 -34.72 -2.84 -22.59
N LEU A 626 -34.31 -3.66 -21.63
CA LEU A 626 -34.36 -5.12 -21.72
C LEU A 626 -35.73 -5.70 -21.35
N ASN A 627 -36.36 -5.20 -20.29
CA ASN A 627 -37.58 -5.79 -19.72
C ASN A 627 -38.71 -4.78 -19.42
N GLY A 628 -38.52 -3.49 -19.73
CA GLY A 628 -39.52 -2.45 -19.51
C GLY A 628 -39.63 -1.92 -18.08
N LEU A 629 -38.65 -2.20 -17.20
CA LEU A 629 -38.56 -1.63 -15.85
C LEU A 629 -38.83 -0.12 -15.86
N LYS A 630 -39.74 0.36 -15.00
CA LYS A 630 -40.05 1.79 -14.87
C LYS A 630 -39.31 2.41 -13.68
N LYS A 631 -38.56 3.49 -13.93
CA LYS A 631 -37.94 4.32 -12.89
C LYS A 631 -38.91 5.41 -12.43
N LEU A 632 -39.13 5.53 -11.12
CA LEU A 632 -39.96 6.56 -10.47
C LEU A 632 -39.19 7.21 -9.31
N SER A 633 -39.58 8.43 -8.91
CA SER A 633 -38.99 9.12 -7.75
C SER A 633 -39.38 8.44 -6.43
N LEU A 634 -38.55 8.53 -5.39
CA LEU A 634 -38.97 8.20 -4.02
C LEU A 634 -40.12 9.10 -3.51
N ASP A 635 -40.35 10.25 -4.14
CA ASP A 635 -41.51 11.09 -3.83
C ASP A 635 -42.83 10.46 -4.30
N ASP A 636 -42.75 9.55 -5.29
CA ASP A 636 -43.87 8.80 -5.84
C ASP A 636 -44.06 7.43 -5.18
N ILE A 637 -43.39 7.18 -4.04
CA ILE A 637 -43.33 5.86 -3.38
C ILE A 637 -44.70 5.26 -3.03
N ASP A 638 -45.73 6.09 -2.88
CA ASP A 638 -47.11 5.63 -2.64
C ASP A 638 -47.72 4.88 -3.85
N GLN A 639 -47.08 4.94 -5.01
CA GLN A 639 -47.46 4.17 -6.21
C GLN A 639 -46.83 2.76 -6.24
N ALA A 640 -46.04 2.40 -5.23
CA ALA A 640 -45.40 1.09 -5.12
C ALA A 640 -46.45 -0.01 -4.93
N GLY A 641 -46.20 -1.17 -5.54
CA GLY A 641 -47.02 -2.37 -5.35
C GLY A 641 -46.19 -3.62 -5.04
N PRO A 642 -46.85 -4.78 -4.92
CA PRO A 642 -46.18 -6.02 -4.60
C PRO A 642 -45.09 -6.38 -5.61
N GLY A 643 -43.87 -6.63 -5.11
CA GLY A 643 -42.70 -6.98 -5.93
C GLY A 643 -42.02 -5.82 -6.65
N ASP A 644 -42.51 -4.58 -6.51
CA ASP A 644 -41.75 -3.40 -6.90
C ASP A 644 -40.57 -3.17 -5.93
N MET A 645 -39.56 -2.41 -6.35
CA MET A 645 -38.34 -2.18 -5.58
C MET A 645 -38.26 -0.72 -5.12
N ILE A 646 -38.04 -0.51 -3.83
CA ILE A 646 -37.71 0.80 -3.24
C ILE A 646 -36.20 0.78 -2.96
N HIS A 647 -35.43 1.62 -3.65
CA HIS A 647 -33.97 1.65 -3.51
C HIS A 647 -33.52 2.95 -2.87
N VAL A 648 -32.87 2.84 -1.70
CA VAL A 648 -32.47 3.99 -0.88
C VAL A 648 -30.97 3.98 -0.68
N GLU A 649 -30.28 5.01 -1.15
CA GLU A 649 -28.90 5.29 -0.72
C GLU A 649 -28.92 6.12 0.57
N THR A 650 -28.22 5.64 1.61
CA THR A 650 -28.05 6.40 2.86
C THR A 650 -26.77 6.01 3.62
N PRO A 651 -25.91 6.98 4.00
CA PRO A 651 -25.94 8.40 3.62
C PRO A 651 -25.85 8.63 2.10
N LEU A 652 -26.27 9.81 1.65
CA LEU A 652 -26.42 10.15 0.24
C LEU A 652 -25.15 10.75 -0.36
N ASN A 653 -24.72 10.26 -1.52
CA ASN A 653 -23.74 10.95 -2.37
C ASN A 653 -24.46 12.01 -3.25
N PRO A 654 -24.00 13.27 -3.30
CA PRO A 654 -22.79 13.84 -2.68
C PRO A 654 -23.00 14.52 -1.32
N THR A 655 -24.22 14.66 -0.80
CA THR A 655 -24.49 15.57 0.33
C THR A 655 -24.03 15.07 1.71
N GLY A 656 -23.82 13.76 1.86
CA GLY A 656 -23.46 13.13 3.14
C GLY A 656 -24.62 13.02 4.14
N GLU A 657 -25.84 13.34 3.70
CA GLU A 657 -27.05 13.34 4.52
C GLU A 657 -27.69 11.94 4.57
N ALA A 658 -28.24 11.58 5.72
CA ALA A 658 -28.92 10.31 5.90
C ALA A 658 -30.42 10.44 5.56
N ARG A 659 -30.99 9.33 5.09
CA ARG A 659 -32.43 9.16 4.85
C ARG A 659 -33.00 8.18 5.88
N ASN A 660 -34.23 8.43 6.36
CA ASN A 660 -34.85 7.65 7.42
C ASN A 660 -35.34 6.28 6.92
N LEU A 661 -34.58 5.21 7.19
CA LEU A 661 -34.93 3.87 6.74
C LEU A 661 -36.19 3.31 7.40
N ALA A 662 -36.55 3.76 8.61
CA ALA A 662 -37.79 3.32 9.24
C ALA A 662 -39.01 3.79 8.44
N PHE A 663 -38.96 5.00 7.87
CA PHE A 663 -40.01 5.50 6.98
C PHE A 663 -40.15 4.63 5.72
N PHE A 664 -39.03 4.34 5.02
CA PHE A 664 -39.06 3.53 3.80
C PHE A 664 -39.46 2.09 4.05
N ARG A 665 -39.08 1.52 5.20
CA ARG A 665 -39.52 0.19 5.64
C ARG A 665 -41.03 0.11 5.76
N GLU A 666 -41.66 1.08 6.43
CA GLU A 666 -43.11 1.08 6.59
C GLU A 666 -43.83 1.23 5.24
N LYS A 667 -43.32 2.08 4.35
CA LYS A 667 -43.84 2.21 2.97
C LYS A 667 -43.71 0.91 2.17
N ALA A 668 -42.54 0.27 2.21
CA ALA A 668 -42.31 -0.99 1.52
C ALA A 668 -43.24 -2.11 2.02
N ARG A 669 -43.37 -2.23 3.35
CA ARG A 669 -44.28 -3.19 3.99
C ARG A 669 -45.74 -2.98 3.61
N ALA A 670 -46.21 -1.73 3.64
CA ALA A 670 -47.60 -1.40 3.28
C ALA A 670 -47.92 -1.75 1.81
N ALA A 671 -46.94 -1.60 0.92
CA ALA A 671 -47.08 -1.88 -0.51
C ALA A 671 -46.80 -3.34 -0.91
N GLY A 672 -46.15 -4.14 -0.04
CA GLY A 672 -45.58 -5.43 -0.41
C GLY A 672 -44.35 -5.33 -1.34
N ALA A 673 -43.69 -4.17 -1.34
CA ALA A 673 -42.50 -3.88 -2.12
C ALA A 673 -41.22 -4.38 -1.41
N ILE A 674 -40.14 -4.53 -2.17
CA ILE A 674 -38.81 -4.94 -1.69
C ILE A 674 -38.01 -3.67 -1.35
N LEU A 675 -37.55 -3.55 -0.11
CA LEU A 675 -36.67 -2.47 0.32
C LEU A 675 -35.21 -2.87 0.12
N THR A 676 -34.48 -2.08 -0.65
CA THR A 676 -33.04 -2.26 -0.84
C THR A 676 -32.27 -1.01 -0.50
N VAL A 677 -31.08 -1.17 0.05
CA VAL A 677 -30.27 -0.05 0.55
C VAL A 677 -28.87 -0.08 -0.02
N ASP A 678 -28.43 1.03 -0.62
CA ASP A 678 -26.99 1.28 -0.83
C ASP A 678 -26.43 1.90 0.45
N SER A 679 -25.59 1.13 1.15
CA SER A 679 -24.95 1.51 2.41
C SER A 679 -23.43 1.70 2.22
N THR A 680 -22.99 1.98 0.99
CA THR A 680 -21.60 2.24 0.66
C THR A 680 -20.98 3.33 1.55
N LEU A 681 -21.71 4.40 1.85
CA LEU A 681 -21.20 5.54 2.63
C LEU A 681 -21.22 5.34 4.15
N ALA A 682 -21.84 4.26 4.63
CA ALA A 682 -21.85 3.92 6.06
C ALA A 682 -21.79 2.40 6.27
N PRO A 683 -20.70 1.74 5.87
CA PRO A 683 -20.56 0.31 6.15
C PRO A 683 -20.48 0.06 7.66
N PRO A 684 -20.67 -1.19 8.11
CA PRO A 684 -20.36 -1.59 9.47
C PRO A 684 -18.95 -1.15 9.89
N PRO A 685 -18.77 -0.61 11.10
CA PRO A 685 -19.73 -0.62 12.22
C PRO A 685 -20.68 0.59 12.28
N LEU A 686 -20.75 1.46 11.27
CA LEU A 686 -21.52 2.71 11.36
C LEU A 686 -23.03 2.48 11.37
N GLN A 687 -23.52 1.65 10.45
CA GLN A 687 -24.94 1.36 10.23
C GLN A 687 -25.13 -0.10 9.80
N ASP A 688 -26.28 -0.69 10.19
CA ASP A 688 -26.75 -2.00 9.74
C ASP A 688 -28.19 -1.86 9.20
N PRO A 689 -28.39 -1.72 7.88
CA PRO A 689 -29.72 -1.56 7.30
C PRO A 689 -30.58 -2.84 7.35
N ILE A 690 -29.99 -4.03 7.49
CA ILE A 690 -30.75 -5.28 7.60
C ILE A 690 -31.57 -5.28 8.90
N GLN A 691 -30.98 -4.83 10.02
CA GLN A 691 -31.71 -4.66 11.29
C GLN A 691 -32.86 -3.64 11.18
N LEU A 692 -32.73 -2.69 10.27
CA LEU A 692 -33.72 -1.65 10.02
C LEU A 692 -34.81 -2.11 9.02
N GLY A 693 -34.69 -3.32 8.48
CA GLY A 693 -35.72 -3.98 7.67
C GLY A 693 -35.49 -3.91 6.16
N ALA A 694 -34.26 -3.67 5.71
CA ALA A 694 -33.90 -3.88 4.31
C ALA A 694 -33.90 -5.37 3.95
N ASP A 695 -34.43 -5.71 2.78
CA ASP A 695 -34.38 -7.07 2.22
C ASP A 695 -33.00 -7.39 1.64
N LEU A 696 -32.36 -6.40 1.01
CA LEU A 696 -31.01 -6.47 0.46
C LEU A 696 -30.24 -5.18 0.77
N VAL A 697 -28.95 -5.33 1.10
CA VAL A 697 -28.03 -4.20 1.22
C VAL A 697 -26.90 -4.37 0.23
N MET A 698 -26.55 -3.32 -0.48
CA MET A 698 -25.36 -3.29 -1.31
C MET A 698 -24.28 -2.38 -0.75
N HIS A 699 -23.05 -2.77 -1.02
CA HIS A 699 -21.89 -1.89 -0.89
C HIS A 699 -21.07 -1.95 -2.18
N SER A 700 -20.62 -0.79 -2.65
CA SER A 700 -19.44 -0.71 -3.49
C SER A 700 -18.21 -0.99 -2.62
N GLY A 701 -17.79 -2.25 -2.58
CA GLY A 701 -16.59 -2.70 -1.88
C GLY A 701 -15.32 -1.93 -2.26
N THR A 702 -15.30 -1.28 -3.43
CA THR A 702 -14.27 -0.33 -3.88
C THR A 702 -13.98 0.81 -2.89
N LYS A 703 -14.96 1.19 -2.07
CA LYS A 703 -14.89 2.38 -1.21
C LYS A 703 -14.30 2.02 0.14
N TYR A 704 -15.03 2.23 1.23
CA TYR A 704 -14.55 2.01 2.60
C TYR A 704 -14.10 0.57 2.90
N ILE A 705 -14.72 -0.43 2.28
CA ILE A 705 -14.39 -1.84 2.51
C ILE A 705 -12.98 -2.15 1.99
N GLY A 706 -12.69 -1.81 0.74
CA GLY A 706 -11.34 -1.87 0.14
C GLY A 706 -10.39 -0.86 0.76
N GLY A 707 -10.83 0.38 0.91
CA GLY A 707 -10.25 1.39 1.81
C GLY A 707 -8.87 1.93 1.45
N HIS A 708 -8.23 1.43 0.40
CA HIS A 708 -6.85 1.75 0.02
C HIS A 708 -6.76 2.18 -1.46
N SER A 709 -7.90 2.47 -2.09
CA SER A 709 -7.96 2.98 -3.47
C SER A 709 -7.30 2.08 -4.52
N ASP A 710 -7.28 0.76 -4.27
CA ASP A 710 -6.56 -0.26 -5.06
C ASP A 710 -7.41 -1.51 -5.40
N MET A 711 -8.72 -1.50 -5.15
CA MET A 711 -9.60 -2.65 -5.33
C MET A 711 -10.95 -2.25 -5.94
N LEU A 712 -11.42 -2.98 -6.96
CA LEU A 712 -12.82 -2.93 -7.41
C LEU A 712 -13.60 -4.10 -6.84
N CYS A 713 -14.76 -3.82 -6.24
CA CYS A 713 -15.58 -4.85 -5.61
C CYS A 713 -17.03 -4.37 -5.45
N GLY A 714 -17.98 -5.29 -5.60
CA GLY A 714 -19.38 -5.12 -5.18
C GLY A 714 -19.78 -6.20 -4.20
N ILE A 715 -20.66 -5.87 -3.28
CA ILE A 715 -21.11 -6.78 -2.22
C ILE A 715 -22.62 -6.66 -2.10
N VAL A 716 -23.31 -7.80 -2.07
CA VAL A 716 -24.74 -7.90 -1.73
C VAL A 716 -24.89 -8.69 -0.45
N VAL A 717 -25.53 -8.08 0.54
CA VAL A 717 -25.89 -8.66 1.83
C VAL A 717 -27.37 -8.95 1.84
N ILE A 718 -27.74 -10.14 2.29
CA ILE A 718 -29.08 -10.69 2.09
C ILE A 718 -29.76 -10.88 3.45
N HIS A 719 -30.97 -10.35 3.60
CA HIS A 719 -31.76 -10.55 4.80
C HIS A 719 -31.99 -12.06 5.06
N PRO A 720 -31.92 -12.55 6.31
CA PRO A 720 -32.07 -13.97 6.62
C PRO A 720 -33.31 -14.63 6.01
N ASP A 721 -34.48 -13.97 6.06
CA ASP A 721 -35.72 -14.48 5.48
C ASP A 721 -35.60 -14.67 3.95
N ARG A 722 -34.95 -13.73 3.24
CA ARG A 722 -34.70 -13.84 1.80
C ARG A 722 -33.66 -14.90 1.47
N ALA A 723 -32.67 -15.09 2.34
CA ALA A 723 -31.72 -16.19 2.19
C ALA A 723 -32.43 -17.56 2.30
N GLN A 724 -33.41 -17.70 3.20
CA GLN A 724 -34.25 -18.91 3.32
C GLN A 724 -35.15 -19.12 2.09
N GLU A 725 -35.59 -18.05 1.43
CA GLU A 725 -36.30 -18.11 0.14
C GLU A 725 -35.39 -18.53 -1.04
N GLY A 726 -34.10 -18.74 -0.81
CA GLY A 726 -33.15 -19.21 -1.84
C GLY A 726 -32.46 -18.09 -2.63
N TRP A 727 -32.53 -16.84 -2.17
CA TRP A 727 -31.94 -15.70 -2.89
C TRP A 727 -30.41 -15.79 -2.93
N GLU A 728 -29.75 -16.26 -1.86
CA GLU A 728 -28.29 -16.47 -1.88
C GLU A 728 -27.88 -17.47 -2.96
N LYS A 729 -28.60 -18.60 -3.04
CA LYS A 729 -28.35 -19.65 -4.03
C LYS A 729 -28.52 -19.08 -5.45
N THR A 730 -29.62 -18.39 -5.69
CA THR A 730 -29.93 -17.77 -6.99
C THR A 730 -28.85 -16.77 -7.41
N LEU A 731 -28.46 -15.86 -6.52
CA LEU A 731 -27.38 -14.90 -6.79
C LEU A 731 -26.05 -15.59 -7.13
N ARG A 732 -25.70 -16.68 -6.43
CA ARG A 732 -24.48 -17.45 -6.72
C ARG A 732 -24.56 -18.13 -8.08
N GLU A 733 -25.70 -18.73 -8.44
CA GLU A 733 -25.92 -19.38 -9.75
C GLU A 733 -25.87 -18.35 -10.88
N GLU A 734 -26.58 -17.23 -10.74
CA GLU A 734 -26.59 -16.15 -11.73
C GLU A 734 -25.23 -15.50 -11.91
N ARG A 735 -24.48 -15.25 -10.82
CA ARG A 735 -23.11 -14.72 -10.89
C ARG A 735 -22.21 -15.60 -11.76
N GLN A 736 -22.38 -16.92 -11.69
CA GLN A 736 -21.61 -17.87 -12.48
C GLN A 736 -21.95 -17.80 -13.96
N VAL A 737 -23.23 -17.61 -14.30
CA VAL A 737 -23.67 -17.51 -15.70
C VAL A 737 -23.32 -16.15 -16.29
N LEU A 738 -23.52 -15.07 -15.54
CA LEU A 738 -23.21 -13.70 -15.95
C LEU A 738 -21.70 -13.43 -16.01
N GLY A 739 -20.89 -14.22 -15.30
CA GLY A 739 -19.44 -14.06 -15.27
C GLY A 739 -18.95 -12.86 -14.44
N ASN A 740 -19.82 -12.25 -13.64
CA ASN A 740 -19.52 -11.07 -12.81
C ASN A 740 -18.80 -11.44 -11.50
N VAL A 741 -17.74 -12.23 -11.60
CA VAL A 741 -16.99 -12.76 -10.45
C VAL A 741 -15.89 -11.81 -10.00
N MET A 742 -15.61 -11.82 -8.69
CA MET A 742 -14.48 -11.10 -8.12
C MET A 742 -13.16 -11.77 -8.53
N GLY A 743 -12.14 -10.96 -8.86
CA GLY A 743 -10.80 -11.48 -9.18
C GLY A 743 -10.04 -11.94 -7.94
N SER A 744 -9.04 -12.82 -8.14
CA SER A 744 -8.24 -13.37 -7.03
C SER A 744 -7.40 -12.32 -6.31
N LEU A 745 -6.87 -11.34 -7.06
CA LEU A 745 -6.10 -10.24 -6.49
C LEU A 745 -7.01 -9.36 -5.62
N GLU A 746 -8.18 -9.00 -6.14
CA GLU A 746 -9.18 -8.21 -5.41
C GLU A 746 -9.64 -8.96 -4.15
N GLY A 747 -9.91 -10.27 -4.24
CA GLY A 747 -10.27 -11.07 -3.06
C GLY A 747 -9.16 -11.07 -2.00
N TRP A 748 -7.89 -11.16 -2.43
CA TRP A 748 -6.74 -11.09 -1.53
C TRP A 748 -6.59 -9.70 -0.88
N LEU A 749 -6.70 -8.63 -1.68
CA LEU A 749 -6.69 -7.25 -1.19
C LEU A 749 -7.85 -7.01 -0.23
N GLY A 750 -9.04 -7.53 -0.52
CA GLY A 750 -10.23 -7.43 0.32
C GLY A 750 -10.01 -8.03 1.70
N ILE A 751 -9.43 -9.24 1.80
CA ILE A 751 -9.11 -9.86 3.10
C ILE A 751 -8.11 -8.97 3.87
N ARG A 752 -7.06 -8.47 3.22
CA ARG A 752 -6.11 -7.53 3.83
C ARG A 752 -6.83 -6.28 4.36
N SER A 753 -7.75 -5.73 3.58
CA SER A 753 -8.44 -4.48 3.90
C SER A 753 -9.45 -4.62 5.03
N LEU A 754 -10.17 -5.75 5.13
CA LEU A 754 -11.14 -5.99 6.20
C LEU A 754 -10.49 -6.00 7.58
N ARG A 755 -9.25 -6.51 7.70
CA ARG A 755 -8.49 -6.55 8.96
C ARG A 755 -8.29 -5.18 9.61
N THR A 756 -8.38 -4.10 8.83
CA THR A 756 -8.25 -2.71 9.31
C THR A 756 -9.54 -1.90 9.20
N LEU A 757 -10.65 -2.50 8.75
CA LEU A 757 -11.91 -1.81 8.46
C LEU A 757 -12.40 -1.00 9.66
N PHE A 758 -12.48 -1.64 10.84
CA PHE A 758 -12.93 -0.98 12.06
C PHE A 758 -12.09 0.26 12.40
N LEU A 759 -10.76 0.14 12.33
CA LEU A 759 -9.83 1.24 12.66
C LEU A 759 -10.00 2.40 11.69
N ARG A 760 -10.03 2.12 10.39
CA ARG A 760 -10.15 3.14 9.34
C ARG A 760 -11.50 3.85 9.42
N VAL A 761 -12.61 3.11 9.40
CA VAL A 761 -13.96 3.68 9.33
C VAL A 761 -14.28 4.48 10.58
N THR A 762 -13.89 4.02 11.77
CA THR A 762 -14.11 4.79 13.01
C THR A 762 -13.25 6.06 13.08
N GLN A 763 -12.00 6.02 12.60
CA GLN A 763 -11.16 7.22 12.51
C GLN A 763 -11.71 8.23 11.50
N GLN A 764 -12.08 7.79 10.30
CA GLN A 764 -12.70 8.62 9.28
C GLN A 764 -14.01 9.25 9.78
N SER A 765 -14.84 8.50 10.52
CA SER A 765 -16.06 8.99 11.15
C SER A 765 -15.78 10.07 12.22
N ARG A 766 -14.71 9.93 13.01
CA ARG A 766 -14.29 10.97 13.97
C ARG A 766 -13.79 12.22 13.26
N ASN A 767 -12.96 12.03 12.23
CA ASN A 767 -12.40 13.13 11.44
C ASN A 767 -13.53 13.97 10.83
N VAL A 768 -14.50 13.33 10.16
CA VAL A 768 -15.59 14.08 9.49
C VAL A 768 -16.44 14.85 10.48
N GLN A 769 -16.75 14.26 11.64
CA GLN A 769 -17.50 14.95 12.69
C GLN A 769 -16.74 16.18 13.19
N GLY A 770 -15.43 16.06 13.38
CA GLY A 770 -14.58 17.16 13.81
C GLY A 770 -14.49 18.30 12.80
N VAL A 771 -14.30 17.98 11.51
CA VAL A 771 -14.21 18.99 10.43
C VAL A 771 -15.57 19.64 10.17
N VAL A 772 -16.65 18.85 10.05
CA VAL A 772 -18.00 19.35 9.80
C VAL A 772 -18.47 20.25 10.95
N ALA A 773 -18.26 19.86 12.21
CA ALA A 773 -18.64 20.69 13.35
C ALA A 773 -17.88 22.02 13.37
N TRP A 774 -16.59 22.00 13.02
CA TRP A 774 -15.76 23.21 12.91
C TRP A 774 -16.25 24.14 11.78
N LEU A 775 -16.49 23.61 10.57
CA LEU A 775 -17.01 24.38 9.45
C LEU A 775 -18.40 24.96 9.75
N HIS A 776 -19.30 24.14 10.29
CA HIS A 776 -20.67 24.53 10.64
C HIS A 776 -20.68 25.68 11.66
N LYS A 777 -19.84 25.61 12.69
CA LYS A 777 -19.66 26.71 13.64
C LYS A 777 -19.06 27.96 12.99
N GLY A 778 -18.10 27.79 12.07
CA GLY A 778 -17.49 28.89 11.33
C GLY A 778 -18.49 29.70 10.49
N LEU A 779 -19.59 29.09 10.05
CA LEU A 779 -20.66 29.79 9.32
C LEU A 779 -21.46 30.78 10.18
N GLU A 780 -21.44 30.65 11.51
CA GLU A 780 -22.15 31.58 12.41
C GLU A 780 -21.56 32.99 12.37
N ASP A 781 -20.27 33.12 12.07
CA ASP A 781 -19.58 34.40 11.91
C ASP A 781 -19.29 34.70 10.44
N GLN A 782 -20.13 35.56 9.85
CA GLN A 782 -20.01 36.00 8.45
C GLN A 782 -18.77 36.87 8.16
N SER A 783 -18.07 37.34 9.20
CA SER A 783 -16.80 38.05 9.04
C SER A 783 -15.57 37.13 9.01
N SER A 784 -15.72 35.89 9.49
CA SER A 784 -14.65 34.89 9.48
C SER A 784 -14.29 34.42 8.06
N VAL A 785 -13.12 33.81 7.90
CA VAL A 785 -12.69 33.22 6.61
C VAL A 785 -13.74 32.25 6.06
N ILE A 786 -14.26 31.36 6.92
CA ILE A 786 -15.29 30.38 6.56
C ILE A 786 -16.57 31.10 6.17
N GLY A 787 -17.08 32.00 7.00
CA GLY A 787 -18.32 32.74 6.72
C GLY A 787 -18.22 33.65 5.48
N ARG A 788 -17.01 34.05 5.06
CA ARG A 788 -16.78 34.82 3.83
C ARG A 788 -16.64 33.97 2.57
N THR A 789 -16.29 32.69 2.68
CA THR A 789 -16.00 31.81 1.54
C THR A 789 -17.04 30.71 1.33
N VAL A 790 -17.61 30.18 2.41
CA VAL A 790 -18.57 29.06 2.44
C VAL A 790 -19.97 29.59 2.72
N THR A 791 -20.96 29.06 2.00
CA THR A 791 -22.39 29.39 2.14
C THR A 791 -23.14 28.32 2.93
N LYS A 792 -22.81 27.03 2.72
CA LYS A 792 -23.53 25.90 3.29
C LYS A 792 -22.58 24.73 3.52
N VAL A 793 -22.82 23.95 4.56
CA VAL A 793 -22.20 22.64 4.83
C VAL A 793 -23.33 21.64 5.04
N THR A 794 -23.24 20.45 4.43
CA THR A 794 -24.20 19.35 4.64
C THR A 794 -23.48 18.10 5.07
N HIS A 795 -24.05 17.42 6.07
CA HIS A 795 -23.61 16.12 6.54
C HIS A 795 -24.60 15.60 7.58
N SER A 796 -24.73 14.27 7.69
CA SER A 796 -25.61 13.63 8.69
C SER A 796 -25.38 14.07 10.14
N SER A 797 -24.14 14.41 10.53
CA SER A 797 -23.85 14.85 11.91
C SER A 797 -24.42 16.23 12.28
N ILE A 798 -24.93 16.99 11.31
CA ILE A 798 -25.54 18.32 11.54
C ILE A 798 -26.99 18.39 11.02
N GLN A 799 -27.59 17.25 10.67
CA GLN A 799 -29.01 17.16 10.28
C GLN A 799 -29.91 17.31 11.51
N LYS A 800 -30.11 18.56 11.94
CA LYS A 800 -30.78 18.89 13.20
C LYS A 800 -32.13 18.21 13.38
N ASP A 801 -33.02 18.30 12.39
CA ASP A 801 -34.37 17.73 12.51
C ASP A 801 -34.32 16.21 12.73
N ALA A 802 -33.43 15.51 12.01
CA ALA A 802 -33.23 14.08 12.15
C ALA A 802 -32.61 13.68 13.51
N LEU A 803 -31.73 14.52 14.05
CA LEU A 803 -31.12 14.34 15.36
C LEU A 803 -32.11 14.62 16.50
N ASP A 804 -32.96 15.64 16.35
CA ASP A 804 -33.99 16.04 17.32
C ASP A 804 -35.13 15.00 17.37
N GLU A 805 -35.51 14.41 16.24
CA GLU A 805 -36.44 13.27 16.15
C GLU A 805 -35.85 11.96 16.70
N GLY A 806 -34.52 11.87 16.83
CA GLY A 806 -33.81 10.75 17.43
C GLY A 806 -33.73 9.48 16.58
N TRP A 807 -34.20 9.49 15.33
CA TRP A 807 -34.12 8.32 14.46
C TRP A 807 -32.71 8.12 13.90
N LEU A 808 -31.96 9.22 13.67
CA LEU A 808 -30.65 9.16 13.05
C LEU A 808 -29.63 8.45 13.94
N GLN A 809 -29.60 8.74 15.23
CA GLN A 809 -28.71 8.07 16.18
C GLN A 809 -29.06 6.59 16.37
N LYS A 810 -30.34 6.22 16.21
CA LYS A 810 -30.77 4.80 16.22
C LYS A 810 -30.34 4.07 14.95
N GLN A 811 -30.39 4.73 13.81
CA GLN A 811 -30.00 4.18 12.52
C GLN A 811 -28.48 4.06 12.35
N MET A 812 -27.72 5.05 12.85
CA MET A 812 -26.26 5.13 12.71
C MET A 812 -25.55 5.14 14.08
N PRO A 813 -25.70 4.09 14.90
CA PRO A 813 -25.18 4.08 16.26
C PRO A 813 -23.65 4.06 16.34
N GLY A 814 -22.97 3.65 15.26
CA GLY A 814 -21.50 3.61 15.19
C GLY A 814 -20.86 4.93 14.76
N GLY A 815 -21.66 5.95 14.45
CA GLY A 815 -21.20 7.26 13.95
C GLY A 815 -21.60 7.52 12.50
N HIS A 816 -21.15 8.66 11.98
CA HIS A 816 -21.54 9.19 10.67
C HIS A 816 -20.54 8.82 9.56
N GLY A 817 -21.00 8.75 8.31
CA GLY A 817 -20.15 8.46 7.13
C GLY A 817 -19.14 9.57 6.85
N SER A 818 -17.98 9.28 6.26
CA SER A 818 -16.88 10.27 6.15
C SER A 818 -17.02 11.32 5.04
N LEU A 819 -18.14 11.27 4.31
CA LEU A 819 -18.42 12.11 3.16
C LEU A 819 -19.31 13.27 3.57
N PHE A 820 -18.92 14.48 3.19
CA PHE A 820 -19.70 15.70 3.40
C PHE A 820 -19.56 16.64 2.20
N SER A 821 -20.41 17.65 2.13
CA SER A 821 -20.35 18.65 1.07
C SER A 821 -20.38 20.06 1.61
N ILE A 822 -19.76 20.98 0.86
CA ILE A 822 -19.83 22.41 1.10
C ILE A 822 -20.21 23.14 -0.18
N TRP A 823 -20.89 24.27 -0.03
CA TRP A 823 -21.16 25.21 -1.12
C TRP A 823 -20.35 26.47 -0.87
N LEU A 824 -19.58 26.93 -1.85
CA LEU A 824 -18.86 28.19 -1.74
C LEU A 824 -19.70 29.37 -2.22
N LYS A 825 -19.27 30.60 -1.91
CA LYS A 825 -20.01 31.83 -2.28
C LYS A 825 -19.97 32.14 -3.77
N SER A 826 -19.01 31.57 -4.51
CA SER A 826 -18.89 31.79 -5.96
C SER A 826 -18.39 30.54 -6.67
N ARG A 827 -18.69 30.44 -7.96
CA ARG A 827 -18.18 29.37 -8.83
C ARG A 827 -16.66 29.38 -8.90
N GLU A 828 -16.06 30.56 -8.93
CA GLU A 828 -14.60 30.70 -8.98
C GLU A 828 -13.96 30.18 -7.70
N PHE A 829 -14.53 30.46 -6.53
CA PHE A 829 -14.07 29.85 -5.28
C PHE A 829 -14.18 28.32 -5.37
N ALA A 830 -15.33 27.80 -5.81
CA ALA A 830 -15.57 26.36 -5.86
C ALA A 830 -14.57 25.64 -6.77
N LYS A 831 -14.31 26.23 -7.94
CA LYS A 831 -13.36 25.74 -8.93
C LYS A 831 -11.91 25.81 -8.47
N ARG A 832 -11.53 26.85 -7.72
CA ARG A 832 -10.14 27.12 -7.35
C ARG A 832 -9.72 26.43 -6.06
N LEU A 833 -10.63 26.20 -5.11
CA LEU A 833 -10.30 25.62 -3.80
C LEU A 833 -9.46 24.34 -3.90
N PRO A 834 -9.76 23.36 -4.76
CA PRO A 834 -8.98 22.12 -4.81
C PRO A 834 -7.50 22.35 -5.15
N SER A 835 -7.17 23.41 -5.90
CA SER A 835 -5.78 23.77 -6.25
C SER A 835 -5.02 24.46 -5.11
N LYS A 836 -5.72 24.81 -4.02
CA LYS A 836 -5.15 25.48 -2.85
C LYS A 836 -4.86 24.54 -1.70
N LEU A 837 -5.42 23.32 -1.72
CA LEU A 837 -5.26 22.33 -0.65
C LEU A 837 -3.96 21.52 -0.87
N TYR A 838 -3.22 21.30 0.21
CA TYR A 838 -1.96 20.53 0.19
C TYR A 838 -2.19 19.05 0.52
N ILE A 839 -3.18 18.74 1.36
CA ILE A 839 -3.47 17.40 1.84
C ILE A 839 -4.56 16.78 0.97
N PHE A 840 -5.67 17.49 0.78
CA PHE A 840 -6.81 16.98 0.01
C PHE A 840 -6.46 16.82 -1.46
N GLN A 841 -6.64 15.62 -2.00
CA GLN A 841 -6.43 15.35 -3.42
C GLN A 841 -7.71 15.64 -4.22
N HIS A 842 -7.57 16.36 -5.34
CA HIS A 842 -8.71 16.63 -6.23
C HIS A 842 -9.07 15.37 -7.06
N ALA A 843 -10.04 14.57 -6.61
CA ALA A 843 -10.41 13.30 -7.27
C ALA A 843 -11.87 12.87 -7.01
N ALA A 844 -12.48 12.18 -7.99
CA ALA A 844 -13.89 11.78 -7.97
C ALA A 844 -14.25 10.57 -7.09
N SER A 845 -13.27 9.86 -6.51
CA SER A 845 -13.53 8.70 -5.64
C SER A 845 -13.74 9.12 -4.17
N LEU A 846 -13.87 8.13 -3.28
CA LEU A 846 -14.14 8.30 -1.84
C LEU A 846 -13.77 7.03 -1.04
N GLY A 847 -13.71 7.15 0.29
CA GLY A 847 -13.59 6.03 1.23
C GLY A 847 -12.19 5.43 1.40
N GLY A 848 -11.17 6.02 0.75
CA GLY A 848 -9.76 5.67 0.92
C GLY A 848 -9.16 6.17 2.24
N VAL A 849 -7.90 5.80 2.51
CA VAL A 849 -7.15 6.30 3.68
C VAL A 849 -6.75 7.76 3.53
N GLU A 850 -6.69 8.24 2.30
CA GLU A 850 -6.43 9.62 1.91
C GLU A 850 -7.71 10.47 1.87
N SER A 851 -7.57 11.74 2.23
CA SER A 851 -8.62 12.74 2.14
C SER A 851 -8.74 13.27 0.70
N LEU A 852 -9.96 13.23 0.17
CA LEU A 852 -10.28 13.65 -1.20
C LEU A 852 -11.23 14.85 -1.18
N CYS A 853 -11.08 15.70 -2.18
CA CYS A 853 -11.96 16.81 -2.51
C CYS A 853 -12.36 16.70 -3.98
N GLU A 854 -13.59 17.02 -4.33
CA GLU A 854 -14.07 17.02 -5.71
C GLU A 854 -14.95 18.25 -5.96
N TRP A 855 -14.58 19.07 -6.94
CA TRP A 855 -15.52 20.04 -7.49
C TRP A 855 -16.51 19.31 -8.40
N ARG A 856 -17.75 19.11 -7.92
CA ARG A 856 -18.72 18.16 -8.50
C ARG A 856 -19.13 18.48 -9.93
N ALA A 857 -19.06 19.75 -10.33
CA ALA A 857 -19.29 20.20 -11.70
C ALA A 857 -18.35 19.58 -12.75
N MET A 858 -17.23 18.95 -12.34
CA MET A 858 -16.35 18.21 -13.25
C MET A 858 -16.90 16.85 -13.67
N SER A 859 -17.79 16.25 -12.88
CA SER A 859 -18.25 14.87 -13.05
C SER A 859 -19.73 14.75 -13.40
N SER A 860 -20.47 15.85 -13.37
CA SER A 860 -21.88 15.90 -13.78
C SER A 860 -22.26 17.34 -14.12
N GLU A 861 -22.79 17.56 -15.32
CA GLU A 861 -23.17 18.90 -15.82
C GLU A 861 -24.36 19.50 -15.05
N ASP A 862 -25.20 18.66 -14.45
CA ASP A 862 -26.39 19.08 -13.70
C ASP A 862 -26.10 19.43 -12.22
N GLU A 863 -24.87 19.23 -11.74
CA GLU A 863 -24.50 19.55 -10.36
C GLU A 863 -24.34 21.05 -10.15
N ASP A 864 -24.67 21.52 -8.94
CA ASP A 864 -24.48 22.92 -8.57
C ASP A 864 -23.00 23.33 -8.72
N PRO A 865 -22.68 24.36 -9.52
CA PRO A 865 -21.29 24.79 -9.74
C PRO A 865 -20.61 25.34 -8.48
N LEU A 866 -21.33 25.56 -7.39
CA LEU A 866 -20.81 25.98 -6.08
C LEU A 866 -20.41 24.81 -5.19
N LEU A 867 -20.78 23.58 -5.56
CA LEU A 867 -20.66 22.38 -4.73
C LEU A 867 -19.26 21.76 -4.80
N LEU A 868 -18.65 21.56 -3.63
CA LEU A 868 -17.54 20.64 -3.43
C LEU A 868 -17.92 19.51 -2.50
N ARG A 869 -17.54 18.29 -2.89
CA ARG A 869 -17.69 17.10 -2.07
C ARG A 869 -16.34 16.72 -1.47
N PHE A 870 -16.35 16.34 -0.21
CA PHE A 870 -15.17 15.89 0.51
C PHE A 870 -15.39 14.47 1.04
N SER A 871 -14.32 13.67 1.03
CA SER A 871 -14.27 12.35 1.65
C SER A 871 -13.07 12.31 2.58
N LEU A 872 -13.28 12.29 3.88
CA LEU A 872 -12.16 12.31 4.83
C LEU A 872 -11.51 10.93 4.98
N GLY A 873 -10.18 10.95 5.00
CA GLY A 873 -9.28 9.85 5.26
C GLY A 873 -8.92 9.71 6.75
N VAL A 874 -7.75 9.14 7.02
CA VAL A 874 -7.25 8.81 8.37
C VAL A 874 -6.16 9.76 8.86
N GLU A 875 -5.96 10.89 8.19
CA GLU A 875 -5.00 11.92 8.59
C GLU A 875 -5.36 12.56 9.95
N ASP A 876 -4.43 13.35 10.48
CA ASP A 876 -4.67 14.13 11.70
C ASP A 876 -5.78 15.16 11.49
N LEU A 877 -6.69 15.26 12.46
CA LEU A 877 -7.86 16.13 12.39
C LEU A 877 -7.47 17.61 12.28
N GLU A 878 -6.44 18.05 13.00
CA GLU A 878 -6.05 19.46 13.02
C GLU A 878 -5.31 19.84 11.73
N ASP A 879 -4.53 18.92 11.16
CA ASP A 879 -3.93 19.11 9.83
C ASP A 879 -5.00 19.30 8.75
N LEU A 880 -6.06 18.47 8.77
CA LEU A 880 -7.18 18.59 7.82
C LEU A 880 -7.92 19.93 7.95
N LYS A 881 -8.14 20.42 9.18
CA LYS A 881 -8.75 21.75 9.41
C LYS A 881 -7.82 22.87 8.96
N ALA A 882 -6.53 22.77 9.26
CA ALA A 882 -5.54 23.77 8.89
C ALA A 882 -5.40 23.89 7.37
N ASP A 883 -5.39 22.75 6.65
CA ASP A 883 -5.32 22.75 5.19
C ASP A 883 -6.57 23.37 4.54
N LEU A 884 -7.76 23.05 5.05
CA LEU A 884 -8.98 23.72 4.61
C LEU A 884 -8.96 25.22 4.91
N LEU A 885 -8.55 25.61 6.12
CA LEU A 885 -8.51 27.02 6.50
C LEU A 885 -7.57 27.82 5.60
N GLN A 886 -6.32 27.35 5.42
CA GLN A 886 -5.36 28.05 4.57
C GLN A 886 -5.82 28.08 3.10
N GLY A 887 -6.49 27.03 2.62
CA GLY A 887 -7.06 26.99 1.28
C GLY A 887 -8.16 28.05 1.08
N LEU A 888 -9.03 28.22 2.07
CA LEU A 888 -10.06 29.27 2.07
C LEU A 888 -9.47 30.68 2.21
N GLU A 889 -8.41 30.86 3.01
CA GLU A 889 -7.66 32.13 3.10
C GLU A 889 -7.02 32.50 1.76
N ALA A 890 -6.43 31.53 1.07
CA ALA A 890 -5.84 31.73 -0.25
C ALA A 890 -6.87 32.17 -1.29
N LEU A 891 -8.11 31.68 -1.21
CA LEU A 891 -9.19 32.16 -2.10
C LEU A 891 -9.51 33.64 -1.87
N LEU A 892 -9.59 34.07 -0.60
CA LEU A 892 -9.88 35.47 -0.28
C LEU A 892 -8.74 36.40 -0.71
N ALA A 893 -7.49 35.94 -0.63
CA ALA A 893 -6.32 36.70 -1.04
C ALA A 893 -6.21 36.86 -2.57
N GLU A 894 -6.81 35.96 -3.35
CA GLU A 894 -6.85 36.08 -4.82
C GLU A 894 -7.99 36.97 -5.33
N ASP A 895 -9.02 37.17 -4.52
CA ASP A 895 -10.19 38.00 -4.83
C ASP A 895 -9.98 39.48 -4.45
N SER A 896 -8.98 39.76 -3.59
CA SER A 896 -8.54 41.10 -3.17
C SER A 896 -7.47 41.68 -4.09
#